data_AF-A0A937TNA5-F1
#
_entry.id   AF-A0A937TNA5-F1
#
_cell.length_a   1.000
_cell.length_b   1.000
_cell.length_c   1.000
_cell.angle_alpha   90.00
_cell.angle_beta   90.00
_cell.angle_gamma   90.00
#
_symmetry.space_group_name_H-M   'P 1'
#
loop_
_entity.id
_entity.type
_entity.pdbx_description
1 polymer ?
#
loop_
_entity_poly.entity_id
_entity_poly.type
_entity_poly.pdbx_seq_one_letter_code
_entity_poly.pdbx_strand_id
1 'polypeptide(L)'
;MNNQQSSQPSFKNPFPGLRPYTIEESHLFFGREGQSEEVLNHLSKNRFVAVIGASGSGKSSLMYCGLVPILYGGFTADAVSDWKIITARPGDQPVENLARSIAAAYQTGEQKESDVSHELTLAILQRSSLGLAEAIDQIPNRGKANILLMVDQFEELFRFKRLTKSEASFNESESFVKLLVEAVRQTKVPVYIVLTMRSDFIGECSQFQDLTKLINQSNYLIPQMTRDDFRSAITGPVAVGNATIDPNLVQQLLNEVGDNPDQLPILQHALMRTWEYWLEQNDPDRPLSLADYDEVGRMEKALSEHANEAFDELTPAEKQICEYMFKTLTEKGGDNLGVRQPTRLDTISVISKASVDEVKKVIDTFRGSGRSFLMPASHVELSSESVVDISHESLMRIWDRLRIWVEEEAQAVQMYNRLAEASGLYQTGKTGLWRPPDLTIALNWKKKQQPTLTWAERYNPAYERAMVFLNTSEKDFIAEEENKIRLQKRQLRRSRMIAMVLGTAAIISMGIMLYAFVLRGQAVAAQIEANEQRHKADSNAVVAVAERQIAVEQTEIAQQQRTLADSAAIVATLAKVLADSNAAVATYQSIIAKRNEDLAEVQRVLADSNAADANRQRTEAERQRTDAYNRRLLSIAQSMSVKSLQVDNDTNLKALLAYQAYLYNDAYGGNEHHADIYAGLYDAISFIRGAGYNVFTGHDDAVRSLAFDPGSSNFYSTGSDGRILKWSMNDKQYTVVIDNNLVNRVIAISDDGKWLACGTDGVGIQVFNLSSGSAEPRIFNAHDNKIRALDFIPNNNNLVTAGLDNEILVWDLSNGSKQSFAEHDSPVQILVVSKDGKWMAGGTRDLGEIIIWNVDNPSEKKIIYSELGNPVWSLDFSPDGKWLVSGDMQGNVKIWDTKTNNMIMNLRGHRARITNIQFSPDGKFLATASNDGSVRLWETADLNNQPIVLSGNSGFVLSLAFSPDGNYLLTGSTEENRLISSPTSTSILVEEICNGIDRNFTRDEWNTYVGEDIDYIETCGVRRGIGIRRQQ
;
A
#
# COMPACT_ATOMS: atom_id res chain seq x y z
N MET A 1 32.28 -17.73 -60.14
CA MET A 1 31.25 -16.72 -59.79
C MET A 1 30.75 -17.09 -58.41
N ASN A 2 30.87 -16.19 -57.43
CA ASN A 2 30.38 -16.45 -56.09
C ASN A 2 28.89 -16.15 -56.04
N ASN A 3 28.15 -16.94 -55.26
CA ASN A 3 26.96 -16.49 -54.57
C ASN A 3 26.96 -17.19 -53.21
N GLN A 4 27.68 -16.61 -52.25
CA GLN A 4 27.51 -16.95 -50.85
C GLN A 4 26.17 -16.35 -50.44
N GLN A 5 25.13 -17.18 -50.27
CA GLN A 5 23.98 -16.77 -49.49
C GLN A 5 24.45 -16.67 -48.04
N SER A 6 24.62 -15.44 -47.58
CA SER A 6 24.96 -15.14 -46.19
C SER A 6 23.82 -15.62 -45.29
N SER A 7 24.06 -16.68 -44.54
CA SER A 7 23.24 -17.04 -43.39
C SER A 7 23.37 -15.93 -42.35
N GLN A 8 22.43 -14.98 -42.34
CA GLN A 8 22.34 -14.02 -41.23
C GLN A 8 22.06 -14.80 -39.94
N PRO A 9 22.77 -14.51 -38.85
CA PRO A 9 22.43 -15.07 -37.55
C PRO A 9 21.05 -14.55 -37.14
N SER A 10 20.12 -15.46 -36.83
CA SER A 10 18.83 -15.08 -36.27
C SER A 10 19.02 -14.66 -34.82
N PHE A 11 19.18 -13.35 -34.59
CA PHE A 11 19.23 -12.74 -33.25
C PHE A 11 17.89 -12.92 -32.52
N LYS A 12 17.65 -14.11 -31.94
CA LYS A 12 16.51 -14.38 -31.06
C LYS A 12 16.68 -13.53 -29.79
N ASN A 13 15.64 -12.81 -29.37
CA ASN A 13 15.64 -12.04 -28.14
C ASN A 13 16.01 -12.93 -26.93
N PRO A 14 17.08 -12.62 -26.18
CA PRO A 14 17.54 -13.44 -25.06
C PRO A 14 16.74 -13.20 -23.75
N PHE A 15 15.81 -12.24 -23.75
CA PHE A 15 14.97 -11.91 -22.59
C PHE A 15 13.51 -12.34 -22.84
N PRO A 16 12.93 -13.24 -22.01
CA PRO A 16 11.60 -13.81 -22.27
C PRO A 16 10.43 -12.97 -21.70
N GLY A 17 10.62 -11.69 -21.39
CA GLY A 17 9.52 -10.79 -21.01
C GLY A 17 9.00 -11.05 -19.59
N LEU A 18 7.69 -11.35 -19.46
CA LEU A 18 7.07 -11.67 -18.16
C LEU A 18 7.04 -13.18 -17.81
N ARG A 19 7.27 -14.09 -18.77
CA ARG A 19 7.26 -15.53 -18.50
C ARG A 19 8.61 -15.98 -17.88
N PRO A 20 8.65 -17.08 -17.12
CA PRO A 20 9.93 -17.70 -16.79
C PRO A 20 10.67 -18.17 -18.05
N TYR A 21 12.00 -18.19 -17.97
CA TYR A 21 12.87 -18.96 -18.86
C TYR A 21 12.48 -20.46 -18.84
N THR A 22 12.59 -21.13 -20.00
CA THR A 22 12.36 -22.59 -20.12
C THR A 22 13.67 -23.39 -20.05
N ILE A 23 13.58 -24.72 -20.00
CA ILE A 23 14.74 -25.62 -19.83
C ILE A 23 15.74 -25.45 -20.98
N GLU A 24 15.25 -25.24 -22.21
CA GLU A 24 16.03 -25.00 -23.43
C GLU A 24 16.78 -23.67 -23.38
N GLU A 25 16.25 -22.70 -22.61
CA GLU A 25 16.79 -21.35 -22.44
C GLU A 25 17.75 -21.26 -21.23
N SER A 26 18.16 -22.40 -20.65
CA SER A 26 19.15 -22.48 -19.56
C SER A 26 20.49 -21.81 -19.88
N HIS A 27 20.90 -21.79 -21.15
CA HIS A 27 22.08 -21.06 -21.64
C HIS A 27 21.95 -19.52 -21.58
N LEU A 28 20.79 -19.00 -21.18
CA LEU A 28 20.49 -17.57 -20.97
C LEU A 28 20.22 -17.26 -19.49
N PHE A 29 20.41 -18.21 -18.57
CA PHE A 29 20.13 -18.04 -17.14
C PHE A 29 21.43 -17.84 -16.36
N PHE A 30 21.60 -16.66 -15.74
CA PHE A 30 22.84 -16.21 -15.09
C PHE A 30 22.59 -15.58 -13.71
N GLY A 31 23.59 -15.58 -12.84
CA GLY A 31 23.53 -14.92 -11.52
C GLY A 31 22.69 -15.69 -10.49
N ARG A 32 22.57 -17.01 -10.65
CA ARG A 32 21.77 -17.94 -9.84
C ARG A 32 22.36 -19.36 -9.78
N GLU A 33 23.63 -19.51 -10.15
CA GLU A 33 24.32 -20.78 -10.35
C GLU A 33 24.48 -21.54 -9.03
N GLY A 34 25.05 -20.89 -8.00
CA GLY A 34 25.32 -21.53 -6.69
C GLY A 34 24.06 -21.97 -5.94
N GLN A 35 22.97 -21.19 -6.01
CA GLN A 35 21.70 -21.52 -5.35
C GLN A 35 21.07 -22.79 -5.97
N SER A 36 21.39 -23.11 -7.22
CA SER A 36 20.92 -24.32 -7.90
C SER A 36 21.57 -25.58 -7.33
N GLU A 37 22.86 -25.51 -6.97
CA GLU A 37 23.58 -26.60 -6.29
C GLU A 37 23.06 -26.84 -4.87
N GLU A 38 22.70 -25.77 -4.14
CA GLU A 38 22.14 -25.88 -2.79
C GLU A 38 20.77 -26.58 -2.79
N VAL A 39 19.88 -26.20 -3.70
CA VAL A 39 18.57 -26.88 -3.89
C VAL A 39 18.78 -28.37 -4.22
N LEU A 40 19.74 -28.71 -5.10
CA LEU A 40 20.08 -30.09 -5.42
C LEU A 40 20.61 -30.87 -4.21
N ASN A 41 21.48 -30.25 -3.40
CA ASN A 41 22.05 -30.83 -2.19
C ASN A 41 20.94 -31.19 -1.18
N HIS A 42 19.99 -30.28 -0.94
CA HIS A 42 18.80 -30.53 -0.10
C HIS A 42 17.91 -31.66 -0.66
N LEU A 43 17.63 -31.62 -1.97
CA LEU A 43 16.82 -32.63 -2.65
C LEU A 43 17.43 -34.04 -2.57
N SER A 44 18.75 -34.15 -2.76
CA SER A 44 19.47 -35.43 -2.75
C SER A 44 19.43 -36.13 -1.38
N LYS A 45 19.48 -35.35 -0.29
CA LYS A 45 19.46 -35.85 1.10
C LYS A 45 18.07 -36.26 1.55
N ASN A 46 17.05 -35.46 1.21
CA ASN A 46 15.72 -35.56 1.83
C ASN A 46 14.64 -36.10 0.89
N ARG A 47 14.92 -36.28 -0.41
CA ARG A 47 13.94 -36.55 -1.50
C ARG A 47 12.83 -35.50 -1.67
N PHE A 48 12.90 -34.42 -0.89
CA PHE A 48 11.97 -33.31 -0.89
C PHE A 48 12.78 -32.02 -0.71
N VAL A 49 12.37 -30.93 -1.37
CA VAL A 49 12.74 -29.58 -0.93
C VAL A 49 11.63 -28.58 -1.30
N ALA A 50 11.25 -27.75 -0.33
CA ALA A 50 10.37 -26.61 -0.54
C ALA A 50 11.19 -25.36 -0.88
N VAL A 51 11.09 -24.89 -2.12
CA VAL A 51 11.78 -23.70 -2.64
C VAL A 51 10.88 -22.48 -2.45
N ILE A 52 11.27 -21.61 -1.52
CA ILE A 52 10.45 -20.54 -0.96
C ILE A 52 11.05 -19.17 -1.33
N GLY A 53 10.22 -18.17 -1.60
CA GLY A 53 10.68 -16.79 -1.83
C GLY A 53 9.57 -15.84 -2.25
N ALA A 54 9.88 -14.54 -2.36
CA ALA A 54 8.94 -13.48 -2.72
C ALA A 54 8.28 -13.66 -4.12
N SER A 55 7.35 -12.77 -4.47
CA SER A 55 6.83 -12.72 -5.86
C SER A 55 7.97 -12.31 -6.80
N GLY A 56 7.92 -12.70 -8.08
CA GLY A 56 8.95 -12.35 -9.07
C GLY A 56 10.40 -12.84 -8.84
N SER A 57 10.75 -13.41 -7.68
CA SER A 57 12.13 -13.68 -7.23
C SER A 57 12.94 -14.73 -8.01
N GLY A 58 12.45 -15.16 -9.17
CA GLY A 58 13.10 -16.12 -10.08
C GLY A 58 12.80 -17.60 -9.83
N LYS A 59 11.93 -17.94 -8.87
CA LYS A 59 11.71 -19.32 -8.37
C LYS A 59 11.58 -20.38 -9.47
N SER A 60 10.65 -20.20 -10.41
CA SER A 60 10.38 -21.17 -11.46
C SER A 60 11.54 -21.26 -12.49
N SER A 61 12.27 -20.17 -12.74
CA SER A 61 13.46 -20.21 -13.61
C SER A 61 14.68 -20.83 -12.94
N LEU A 62 14.89 -20.63 -11.63
CA LEU A 62 15.88 -21.39 -10.86
C LEU A 62 15.61 -22.90 -10.96
N MET A 63 14.33 -23.28 -10.98
CA MET A 63 13.90 -24.66 -11.12
C MET A 63 14.09 -25.22 -12.54
N TYR A 64 13.62 -24.54 -13.60
CA TYR A 64 13.73 -25.03 -14.97
C TYR A 64 15.14 -24.90 -15.58
N CYS A 65 15.88 -23.85 -15.22
CA CYS A 65 17.15 -23.49 -15.86
C CYS A 65 18.37 -23.77 -14.98
N GLY A 66 18.21 -23.74 -13.65
CA GLY A 66 19.26 -24.08 -12.70
C GLY A 66 19.29 -25.58 -12.39
N LEU A 67 18.26 -26.09 -11.70
CA LEU A 67 18.28 -27.47 -11.19
C LEU A 67 18.29 -28.54 -12.30
N VAL A 68 17.44 -28.39 -13.31
CA VAL A 68 17.22 -29.44 -14.33
C VAL A 68 18.48 -29.74 -15.17
N PRO A 69 19.23 -28.76 -15.70
CA PRO A 69 20.48 -29.04 -16.41
C PRO A 69 21.55 -29.72 -15.55
N ILE A 70 21.66 -29.38 -14.26
CA ILE A 70 22.64 -30.00 -13.34
C ILE A 70 22.29 -31.48 -13.09
N LEU A 71 21.00 -31.83 -13.02
CA LEU A 71 20.54 -33.22 -12.90
C LEU A 71 20.92 -34.06 -14.13
N TYR A 72 20.74 -33.53 -15.35
CA TYR A 72 21.20 -34.18 -16.57
C TYR A 72 22.74 -34.16 -16.71
N GLY A 73 23.42 -33.21 -16.08
CA GLY A 73 24.88 -33.13 -15.98
C GLY A 73 25.55 -34.22 -15.13
N GLY A 74 24.78 -35.02 -14.38
CA GLY A 74 25.27 -36.26 -13.76
C GLY A 74 26.09 -36.10 -12.46
N PHE A 75 25.76 -35.13 -11.62
CA PHE A 75 26.58 -34.70 -10.47
C PHE A 75 26.68 -35.67 -9.25
N THR A 76 26.15 -36.90 -9.34
CA THR A 76 26.14 -37.87 -8.22
C THR A 76 26.74 -39.22 -8.61
N ALA A 77 27.88 -39.57 -8.02
CA ALA A 77 28.68 -40.75 -8.39
C ALA A 77 28.00 -42.12 -8.15
N ASP A 78 26.97 -42.20 -7.31
CA ASP A 78 26.31 -43.45 -6.90
C ASP A 78 24.85 -43.60 -7.39
N ALA A 79 24.35 -42.69 -8.24
CA ALA A 79 22.98 -42.74 -8.77
C ALA A 79 22.95 -42.95 -10.29
N VAL A 80 21.98 -43.73 -10.77
CA VAL A 80 21.77 -43.98 -12.20
C VAL A 80 21.45 -42.66 -12.91
N SER A 81 22.20 -42.37 -13.97
CA SER A 81 22.17 -41.12 -14.75
C SER A 81 20.96 -41.03 -15.71
N ASP A 82 19.77 -41.36 -15.22
CA ASP A 82 18.51 -41.34 -15.97
C ASP A 82 17.43 -40.68 -15.09
N TRP A 83 16.92 -39.54 -15.56
CA TRP A 83 15.96 -38.69 -14.87
C TRP A 83 14.78 -38.40 -15.80
N LYS A 84 13.56 -38.75 -15.37
CA LYS A 84 12.33 -38.24 -15.98
C LYS A 84 11.75 -37.15 -15.09
N ILE A 85 11.36 -36.04 -15.72
CA ILE A 85 10.83 -34.85 -15.04
C ILE A 85 9.34 -34.77 -15.33
N ILE A 86 8.55 -34.54 -14.29
CA ILE A 86 7.10 -34.35 -14.36
C ILE A 86 6.81 -32.98 -13.73
N THR A 87 6.25 -32.07 -14.52
CA THR A 87 5.93 -30.70 -14.07
C THR A 87 4.42 -30.57 -13.87
N ALA A 88 4.00 -30.25 -12.65
CA ALA A 88 2.60 -30.05 -12.29
C ALA A 88 2.42 -28.64 -11.69
N ARG A 89 1.29 -28.00 -12.01
CA ARG A 89 0.74 -26.89 -11.24
C ARG A 89 -0.58 -27.35 -10.63
N PRO A 90 -0.88 -27.04 -9.35
CA PRO A 90 -2.09 -27.55 -8.71
C PRO A 90 -3.38 -27.06 -9.39
N GLY A 91 -3.49 -25.77 -9.72
CA GLY A 91 -4.73 -25.19 -10.20
C GLY A 91 -5.89 -25.40 -9.21
N ASP A 92 -7.10 -25.49 -9.76
CA ASP A 92 -8.37 -25.74 -9.05
C ASP A 92 -8.71 -27.22 -8.87
N GLN A 93 -8.10 -28.10 -9.68
CA GLN A 93 -8.26 -29.57 -9.66
C GLN A 93 -6.90 -30.27 -9.50
N PRO A 94 -6.27 -30.22 -8.31
CA PRO A 94 -4.87 -30.62 -8.14
C PRO A 94 -4.57 -32.10 -8.36
N VAL A 95 -5.54 -33.01 -8.16
CA VAL A 95 -5.33 -34.43 -8.45
C VAL A 95 -5.49 -34.72 -9.95
N GLU A 96 -6.39 -34.00 -10.64
CA GLU A 96 -6.55 -34.11 -12.09
C GLU A 96 -5.38 -33.50 -12.86
N ASN A 97 -4.94 -32.29 -12.48
CA ASN A 97 -3.76 -31.65 -13.09
C ASN A 97 -2.49 -32.50 -12.88
N LEU A 98 -2.34 -33.17 -11.73
CA LEU A 98 -1.28 -34.14 -11.51
C LEU A 98 -1.43 -35.39 -12.40
N ALA A 99 -2.64 -35.94 -12.55
CA ALA A 99 -2.90 -37.06 -13.46
C ALA A 99 -2.54 -36.70 -14.91
N ARG A 100 -2.87 -35.49 -15.35
CA ARG A 100 -2.59 -34.97 -16.70
C ARG A 100 -1.08 -34.78 -16.93
N SER A 101 -0.37 -34.22 -15.95
CA SER A 101 1.10 -34.10 -15.99
C SER A 101 1.80 -35.46 -16.02
N ILE A 102 1.30 -36.46 -15.27
CA ILE A 102 1.85 -37.82 -15.28
C ILE A 102 1.54 -38.52 -16.61
N ALA A 103 0.31 -38.41 -17.12
CA ALA A 103 -0.10 -39.02 -18.40
C ALA A 103 0.67 -38.45 -19.60
N ALA A 104 1.03 -37.15 -19.59
CA ALA A 104 1.92 -36.57 -20.59
C ALA A 104 3.28 -37.31 -20.65
N ALA A 105 3.81 -37.79 -19.52
CA ALA A 105 5.04 -38.56 -19.44
C ALA A 105 4.93 -40.03 -19.93
N TYR A 106 3.74 -40.48 -20.36
CA TYR A 106 3.56 -41.76 -21.08
C TYR A 106 3.77 -41.61 -22.59
N GLN A 107 3.74 -40.39 -23.15
CA GLN A 107 3.61 -40.20 -24.59
C GLN A 107 4.87 -40.58 -25.38
N THR A 108 4.74 -41.61 -26.21
CA THR A 108 5.57 -41.85 -27.41
C THR A 108 4.71 -42.12 -28.66
N GLY A 109 3.44 -41.68 -28.65
CA GLY A 109 2.41 -42.03 -29.64
C GLY A 109 1.18 -41.11 -29.58
N GLU A 110 0.23 -41.34 -30.49
CA GLU A 110 -0.92 -40.47 -30.83
C GLU A 110 -1.78 -39.97 -29.65
N GLN A 111 -2.40 -38.78 -29.83
CA GLN A 111 -3.25 -38.11 -28.83
C GLN A 111 -4.32 -39.01 -28.19
N LYS A 112 -4.86 -40.02 -28.89
CA LYS A 112 -5.91 -40.89 -28.35
C LYS A 112 -5.44 -41.89 -27.30
N GLU A 113 -4.15 -42.17 -27.19
CA GLU A 113 -3.61 -42.92 -26.05
C GLU A 113 -3.46 -42.04 -24.79
N SER A 114 -3.38 -40.70 -24.96
CA SER A 114 -3.23 -39.74 -23.87
C SER A 114 -4.45 -39.73 -22.95
N ASP A 115 -5.66 -39.68 -23.51
CA ASP A 115 -6.90 -39.55 -22.71
C ASP A 115 -7.18 -40.83 -21.91
N VAL A 116 -6.93 -42.01 -22.49
CA VAL A 116 -7.05 -43.30 -21.77
C VAL A 116 -6.00 -43.41 -20.67
N SER A 117 -4.78 -42.91 -20.92
CA SER A 117 -3.71 -42.86 -19.91
C SER A 117 -4.01 -41.87 -18.78
N HIS A 118 -4.61 -40.72 -19.09
CA HIS A 118 -5.12 -39.77 -18.10
C HIS A 118 -6.14 -40.43 -17.18
N GLU A 119 -7.16 -41.07 -17.75
CA GLU A 119 -8.25 -41.66 -16.97
C GLU A 119 -7.82 -42.81 -16.08
N LEU A 120 -6.90 -43.65 -16.58
CA LEU A 120 -6.28 -44.71 -15.78
C LEU A 120 -5.44 -44.13 -14.65
N THR A 121 -4.63 -43.10 -14.93
CA THR A 121 -3.77 -42.43 -13.93
C THR A 121 -4.62 -41.78 -12.84
N LEU A 122 -5.65 -41.03 -13.20
CA LEU A 122 -6.57 -40.38 -12.27
C LEU A 122 -7.25 -41.41 -11.34
N ALA A 123 -7.72 -42.54 -11.90
CA ALA A 123 -8.29 -43.64 -11.13
C ALA A 123 -7.28 -44.33 -10.18
N ILE A 124 -5.98 -44.33 -10.50
CA ILE A 124 -4.93 -44.83 -9.60
C ILE A 124 -4.66 -43.83 -8.47
N LEU A 125 -4.49 -42.53 -8.78
CA LEU A 125 -4.26 -41.47 -7.80
C LEU A 125 -5.39 -41.37 -6.75
N GLN A 126 -6.65 -41.51 -7.19
CA GLN A 126 -7.82 -41.44 -6.29
C GLN A 126 -8.02 -42.70 -5.43
N ARG A 127 -7.41 -43.84 -5.77
CA ARG A 127 -7.68 -45.15 -5.14
C ARG A 127 -6.80 -45.47 -3.94
N SER A 128 -5.61 -44.88 -3.86
CA SER A 128 -4.57 -45.25 -2.88
C SER A 128 -3.78 -44.00 -2.46
N SER A 129 -3.42 -43.89 -1.19
CA SER A 129 -2.49 -42.83 -0.76
C SER A 129 -1.06 -43.05 -1.28
N LEU A 130 -0.74 -44.27 -1.75
CA LEU A 130 0.48 -44.56 -2.52
C LEU A 130 0.24 -44.43 -4.04
N GLY A 131 -0.94 -43.97 -4.47
CA GLY A 131 -1.35 -43.90 -5.88
C GLY A 131 -0.37 -43.16 -6.78
N LEU A 132 0.31 -42.12 -6.27
CA LEU A 132 1.35 -41.40 -7.00
C LEU A 132 2.57 -42.31 -7.31
N ALA A 133 3.03 -43.08 -6.33
CA ALA A 133 4.08 -44.06 -6.55
C ALA A 133 3.61 -45.23 -7.42
N GLU A 134 2.35 -45.67 -7.29
CA GLU A 134 1.76 -46.74 -8.11
C GLU A 134 1.56 -46.34 -9.58
N ALA A 135 1.19 -45.09 -9.87
CA ALA A 135 1.10 -44.55 -11.22
C ALA A 135 2.50 -44.38 -11.83
N ILE A 136 3.45 -43.83 -11.07
CA ILE A 136 4.86 -43.73 -11.49
C ILE A 136 5.51 -45.11 -11.74
N ASP A 137 5.05 -46.17 -11.09
CA ASP A 137 5.48 -47.55 -11.36
C ASP A 137 4.94 -48.13 -12.68
N GLN A 138 3.93 -47.49 -13.28
CA GLN A 138 3.30 -47.91 -14.54
C GLN A 138 3.75 -47.09 -15.76
N ILE A 139 4.62 -46.08 -15.58
CA ILE A 139 5.16 -45.28 -16.69
C ILE A 139 6.01 -46.16 -17.63
N PRO A 140 5.68 -46.25 -18.93
CA PRO A 140 6.46 -47.01 -19.91
C PRO A 140 7.93 -46.63 -19.95
N ASN A 141 8.79 -47.62 -20.18
CA ASN A 141 10.24 -47.44 -20.31
C ASN A 141 10.86 -46.62 -19.16
N ARG A 142 10.39 -46.78 -17.91
CA ARG A 142 10.98 -46.11 -16.74
C ARG A 142 12.25 -46.83 -16.23
N GLY A 143 12.30 -48.16 -16.30
CA GLY A 143 13.48 -48.93 -15.88
C GLY A 143 13.91 -48.63 -14.44
N LYS A 144 15.12 -48.08 -14.26
CA LYS A 144 15.66 -47.61 -12.96
C LYS A 144 15.72 -46.07 -12.84
N ALA A 145 15.10 -45.33 -13.74
CA ALA A 145 15.14 -43.87 -13.75
C ALA A 145 14.62 -43.26 -12.44
N ASN A 146 15.30 -42.21 -12.00
CA ASN A 146 14.83 -41.31 -10.94
C ASN A 146 13.73 -40.41 -11.50
N ILE A 147 12.75 -40.08 -10.66
CA ILE A 147 11.61 -39.24 -11.06
C ILE A 147 11.65 -37.94 -10.28
N LEU A 148 11.74 -36.82 -10.98
CA LEU A 148 11.61 -35.48 -10.41
C LEU A 148 10.18 -34.98 -10.63
N LEU A 149 9.39 -34.88 -9.56
CA LEU A 149 8.10 -34.19 -9.59
C LEU A 149 8.31 -32.73 -9.16
N MET A 150 8.15 -31.81 -10.10
CA MET A 150 8.21 -30.37 -9.89
C MET A 150 6.79 -29.83 -9.73
N VAL A 151 6.43 -29.43 -8.50
CA VAL A 151 5.16 -28.78 -8.19
C VAL A 151 5.41 -27.27 -8.13
N ASP A 152 5.09 -26.56 -9.22
CA ASP A 152 5.30 -25.12 -9.33
C ASP A 152 4.03 -24.35 -8.88
N GLN A 153 4.21 -23.17 -8.27
CA GLN A 153 3.13 -22.32 -7.74
C GLN A 153 2.19 -23.06 -6.77
N PHE A 154 2.74 -23.78 -5.81
CA PHE A 154 1.97 -24.56 -4.81
C PHE A 154 0.95 -23.72 -4.02
N GLU A 155 1.14 -22.39 -3.92
CA GLU A 155 0.14 -21.50 -3.34
C GLU A 155 -1.24 -21.52 -4.03
N GLU A 156 -1.33 -22.03 -5.27
CA GLU A 156 -2.58 -22.18 -6.01
C GLU A 156 -3.63 -22.98 -5.24
N LEU A 157 -3.23 -24.07 -4.53
CA LEU A 157 -4.12 -24.85 -3.67
C LEU A 157 -4.92 -23.96 -2.70
N PHE A 158 -4.24 -22.99 -2.09
CA PHE A 158 -4.85 -22.08 -1.12
C PHE A 158 -5.62 -20.93 -1.78
N ARG A 159 -5.18 -20.47 -2.98
CA ARG A 159 -5.91 -19.47 -3.77
C ARG A 159 -7.23 -20.04 -4.29
N PHE A 160 -7.23 -21.19 -4.95
CA PHE A 160 -8.44 -21.80 -5.51
C PHE A 160 -9.41 -22.30 -4.45
N LYS A 161 -8.93 -22.85 -3.32
CA LYS A 161 -9.77 -23.20 -2.15
C LYS A 161 -10.61 -22.01 -1.61
N ARG A 162 -10.14 -20.77 -1.78
CA ARG A 162 -10.93 -19.57 -1.41
C ARG A 162 -12.02 -19.23 -2.44
N LEU A 163 -11.82 -19.59 -3.70
CA LEU A 163 -12.76 -19.38 -4.82
C LEU A 163 -13.86 -20.46 -4.86
N THR A 164 -13.50 -21.74 -4.69
CA THR A 164 -14.42 -22.89 -4.68
C THR A 164 -14.74 -23.33 -3.25
N LYS A 165 -15.80 -22.74 -2.67
CA LYS A 165 -16.32 -23.05 -1.32
C LYS A 165 -17.05 -24.41 -1.25
N SER A 166 -16.44 -25.48 -1.72
CA SER A 166 -16.95 -26.85 -1.66
C SER A 166 -16.15 -27.71 -0.68
N GLU A 167 -16.81 -28.67 -0.02
CA GLU A 167 -16.10 -29.70 0.76
C GLU A 167 -15.26 -30.61 -0.15
N ALA A 168 -15.62 -30.71 -1.43
CA ALA A 168 -14.88 -31.44 -2.45
C ALA A 168 -13.47 -30.85 -2.68
N SER A 169 -13.33 -29.53 -2.87
CA SER A 169 -12.02 -28.89 -3.12
C SER A 169 -11.08 -29.01 -1.91
N PHE A 170 -11.64 -29.01 -0.69
CA PHE A 170 -10.88 -29.27 0.53
C PHE A 170 -10.33 -30.71 0.57
N ASN A 171 -11.20 -31.70 0.34
CA ASN A 171 -10.82 -33.11 0.33
C ASN A 171 -9.83 -33.45 -0.81
N GLU A 172 -9.96 -32.79 -1.97
CA GLU A 172 -9.01 -32.96 -3.08
C GLU A 172 -7.64 -32.36 -2.74
N SER A 173 -7.61 -31.18 -2.11
CA SER A 173 -6.37 -30.54 -1.65
C SER A 173 -5.63 -31.40 -0.61
N GLU A 174 -6.34 -31.98 0.36
CA GLU A 174 -5.75 -32.91 1.33
C GLU A 174 -5.24 -34.19 0.62
N SER A 175 -6.00 -34.73 -0.33
CA SER A 175 -5.63 -35.92 -1.09
C SER A 175 -4.35 -35.70 -1.91
N PHE A 176 -4.24 -34.56 -2.60
CA PHE A 176 -3.03 -34.18 -3.34
C PHE A 176 -1.81 -34.06 -2.41
N VAL A 177 -1.93 -33.35 -1.29
CA VAL A 177 -0.81 -33.22 -0.33
C VAL A 177 -0.41 -34.57 0.26
N LYS A 178 -1.37 -35.44 0.54
CA LYS A 178 -1.12 -36.81 1.04
C LYS A 178 -0.38 -37.68 0.02
N LEU A 179 -0.73 -37.58 -1.27
CA LEU A 179 -0.02 -38.26 -2.36
C LEU A 179 1.45 -37.82 -2.43
N LEU A 180 1.75 -36.52 -2.31
CA LEU A 180 3.14 -36.02 -2.28
C LEU A 180 3.91 -36.54 -1.06
N VAL A 181 3.31 -36.45 0.14
CA VAL A 181 3.93 -36.88 1.40
C VAL A 181 4.27 -38.37 1.38
N GLU A 182 3.34 -39.23 0.97
CA GLU A 182 3.56 -40.68 0.96
C GLU A 182 4.50 -41.11 -0.18
N ALA A 183 4.53 -40.40 -1.31
CA ALA A 183 5.50 -40.63 -2.37
C ALA A 183 6.96 -40.33 -1.96
N VAL A 184 7.20 -39.36 -1.06
CA VAL A 184 8.53 -39.10 -0.45
C VAL A 184 8.89 -40.17 0.57
N ARG A 185 7.92 -40.61 1.38
CA ARG A 185 8.12 -41.60 2.47
C ARG A 185 8.44 -43.01 1.97
N GLN A 186 7.84 -43.43 0.85
CA GLN A 186 8.05 -44.78 0.33
C GLN A 186 9.44 -44.96 -0.31
N THR A 187 9.95 -46.20 -0.28
CA THR A 187 11.30 -46.53 -0.77
C THR A 187 11.32 -47.44 -2.00
N LYS A 188 10.15 -47.87 -2.50
CA LYS A 188 9.98 -48.75 -3.67
C LYS A 188 10.35 -48.04 -4.98
N VAL A 189 10.01 -46.75 -5.06
CA VAL A 189 10.13 -45.90 -6.25
C VAL A 189 11.02 -44.70 -5.89
N PRO A 190 12.12 -44.41 -6.62
CA PRO A 190 12.90 -43.17 -6.44
C PRO A 190 12.14 -41.96 -6.99
N VAL A 191 11.18 -41.45 -6.20
CA VAL A 191 10.53 -40.16 -6.41
C VAL A 191 11.28 -39.09 -5.60
N TYR A 192 11.56 -37.97 -6.24
CA TYR A 192 12.11 -36.75 -5.67
C TYR A 192 11.11 -35.62 -5.97
N ILE A 193 10.75 -34.83 -4.97
CA ILE A 193 9.75 -33.76 -5.12
C ILE A 193 10.39 -32.41 -4.84
N VAL A 194 10.17 -31.45 -5.74
CA VAL A 194 10.49 -30.04 -5.49
C VAL A 194 9.22 -29.22 -5.59
N LEU A 195 8.99 -28.38 -4.59
CA LEU A 195 7.76 -27.61 -4.43
C LEU A 195 8.14 -26.12 -4.41
N THR A 196 7.68 -25.32 -5.37
CA THR A 196 7.85 -23.86 -5.31
C THR A 196 6.64 -23.22 -4.63
N MET A 197 6.88 -22.31 -3.67
CA MET A 197 5.81 -21.49 -3.10
C MET A 197 6.26 -20.06 -2.80
N ARG A 198 5.31 -19.13 -2.67
CA ARG A 198 5.60 -17.85 -2.02
C ARG A 198 5.69 -17.96 -0.50
N SER A 199 6.52 -17.12 0.11
CA SER A 199 6.76 -17.07 1.56
C SER A 199 5.54 -16.70 2.42
N ASP A 200 4.56 -15.97 1.87
CA ASP A 200 3.31 -15.61 2.55
C ASP A 200 2.35 -16.81 2.73
N PHE A 201 2.51 -17.89 1.94
CA PHE A 201 1.66 -19.09 2.02
C PHE A 201 2.19 -20.20 2.94
N ILE A 202 3.32 -19.98 3.63
CA ILE A 202 3.85 -20.92 4.64
C ILE A 202 2.82 -21.12 5.78
N GLY A 203 2.13 -20.05 6.20
CA GLY A 203 1.13 -20.12 7.27
C GLY A 203 -0.06 -21.03 6.92
N GLU A 204 -0.51 -20.99 5.66
CA GLU A 204 -1.57 -21.87 5.16
C GLU A 204 -1.13 -23.35 5.14
N CYS A 205 0.16 -23.66 5.00
CA CYS A 205 0.65 -25.04 5.04
C CYS A 205 0.48 -25.72 6.41
N SER A 206 0.29 -24.95 7.50
CA SER A 206 0.14 -25.47 8.87
C SER A 206 -1.04 -26.43 9.06
N GLN A 207 -2.07 -26.35 8.21
CA GLN A 207 -3.19 -27.30 8.21
C GLN A 207 -2.77 -28.73 7.82
N PHE A 208 -1.62 -28.88 7.14
CA PHE A 208 -1.05 -30.15 6.71
C PHE A 208 0.18 -30.51 7.57
N GLN A 209 -0.05 -31.15 8.71
CA GLN A 209 1.01 -31.45 9.70
C GLN A 209 2.21 -32.22 9.11
N ASP A 210 1.97 -33.17 8.22
CA ASP A 210 3.04 -34.00 7.65
C ASP A 210 3.82 -33.30 6.53
N LEU A 211 3.16 -32.46 5.72
CA LEU A 211 3.84 -31.57 4.78
C LEU A 211 4.69 -30.54 5.54
N THR A 212 4.17 -29.98 6.63
CA THR A 212 4.91 -29.05 7.50
C THR A 212 6.20 -29.69 8.05
N LYS A 213 6.19 -30.99 8.38
CA LYS A 213 7.41 -31.73 8.77
C LYS A 213 8.42 -31.81 7.62
N LEU A 214 7.99 -32.12 6.40
CA LEU A 214 8.87 -32.17 5.22
C LEU A 214 9.47 -30.80 4.88
N ILE A 215 8.66 -29.73 4.94
CA ILE A 215 9.14 -28.34 4.76
C ILE A 215 10.17 -27.98 5.84
N ASN A 216 9.91 -28.28 7.10
CA ASN A 216 10.85 -27.98 8.20
C ASN A 216 12.14 -28.83 8.14
N GLN A 217 12.10 -30.02 7.54
CA GLN A 217 13.27 -30.87 7.30
C GLN A 217 14.08 -30.44 6.06
N SER A 218 13.41 -29.89 5.04
CA SER A 218 14.02 -29.53 3.77
C SER A 218 13.25 -28.40 3.10
N ASN A 219 13.65 -27.17 3.41
CA ASN A 219 13.30 -25.97 2.66
C ASN A 219 14.55 -25.24 2.22
N TYR A 220 14.38 -24.39 1.20
CA TYR A 220 15.39 -23.47 0.70
C TYR A 220 14.73 -22.12 0.47
N LEU A 221 15.06 -21.14 1.31
CA LEU A 221 14.61 -19.75 1.13
C LEU A 221 15.55 -19.05 0.15
N ILE A 222 15.06 -18.75 -1.05
CA ILE A 222 15.84 -18.09 -2.10
C ILE A 222 16.26 -16.70 -1.61
N PRO A 223 17.58 -16.40 -1.55
CA PRO A 223 18.07 -15.07 -1.20
C PRO A 223 17.74 -14.06 -2.30
N GLN A 224 17.71 -12.77 -1.93
CA GLN A 224 17.74 -11.68 -2.92
C GLN A 224 19.02 -11.78 -3.79
N MET A 225 18.93 -11.28 -5.02
CA MET A 225 20.10 -11.19 -5.91
C MET A 225 20.96 -10.01 -5.48
N THR A 226 22.27 -10.20 -5.44
CA THR A 226 23.24 -9.12 -5.25
C THR A 226 23.33 -8.24 -6.51
N ARG A 227 23.97 -7.07 -6.43
CA ARG A 227 24.24 -6.23 -7.61
C ARG A 227 25.07 -6.94 -8.68
N ASP A 228 25.91 -7.91 -8.31
CA ASP A 228 26.74 -8.66 -9.26
C ASP A 228 25.99 -9.88 -9.84
N ASP A 229 25.06 -10.48 -9.10
CA ASP A 229 24.09 -11.44 -9.65
C ASP A 229 23.20 -10.74 -10.70
N PHE A 230 22.63 -9.57 -10.37
CA PHE A 230 21.85 -8.78 -11.31
C PHE A 230 22.69 -8.31 -12.51
N ARG A 231 23.95 -7.90 -12.31
CA ARG A 231 24.86 -7.56 -13.40
C ARG A 231 25.03 -8.73 -14.35
N SER A 232 25.25 -9.93 -13.82
CA SER A 232 25.42 -11.17 -14.60
C SER A 232 24.14 -11.52 -15.37
N ALA A 233 22.97 -11.40 -14.74
CA ALA A 233 21.67 -11.59 -15.37
C ALA A 233 21.33 -10.55 -16.47
N ILE A 234 21.93 -9.35 -16.43
CA ILE A 234 21.81 -8.33 -17.49
C ILE A 234 22.80 -8.60 -18.62
N THR A 235 24.09 -8.77 -18.32
CA THR A 235 25.14 -8.82 -19.35
C THR A 235 25.34 -10.19 -19.99
N GLY A 236 25.06 -11.28 -19.25
CA GLY A 236 25.21 -12.65 -19.74
C GLY A 236 24.32 -12.95 -20.95
N PRO A 237 22.99 -12.74 -20.89
CA PRO A 237 22.09 -13.01 -22.01
C PRO A 237 22.40 -12.16 -23.24
N VAL A 238 22.82 -10.90 -23.06
CA VAL A 238 23.25 -10.01 -24.15
C VAL A 238 24.49 -10.56 -24.86
N ALA A 239 25.50 -11.00 -24.10
CA ALA A 239 26.73 -11.58 -24.64
C ALA A 239 26.48 -12.90 -25.38
N VAL A 240 25.60 -13.76 -24.86
CA VAL A 240 25.15 -14.99 -25.55
C VAL A 240 24.37 -14.67 -26.83
N GLY A 241 23.61 -13.58 -26.83
CA GLY A 241 22.99 -13.00 -28.03
C GLY A 241 23.98 -12.39 -29.04
N ASN A 242 25.29 -12.45 -28.82
CA ASN A 242 26.35 -11.81 -29.62
C ASN A 242 26.23 -10.29 -29.76
N ALA A 243 25.56 -9.61 -28.83
CA ALA A 243 25.50 -8.16 -28.76
C ALA A 243 26.40 -7.59 -27.66
N THR A 244 26.53 -6.27 -27.60
CA THR A 244 27.19 -5.56 -26.49
C THR A 244 26.21 -4.57 -25.85
N ILE A 245 26.51 -4.13 -24.61
CA ILE A 245 25.67 -3.20 -23.85
C ILE A 245 26.54 -2.11 -23.22
N ASP A 246 26.05 -0.87 -23.25
CA ASP A 246 26.72 0.28 -22.65
C ASP A 246 26.85 0.10 -21.11
N PRO A 247 28.06 0.17 -20.53
CA PRO A 247 28.24 0.15 -19.07
C PRO A 247 27.40 1.19 -18.32
N ASN A 248 27.06 2.32 -18.94
CA ASN A 248 26.17 3.33 -18.36
C ASN A 248 24.73 2.81 -18.22
N LEU A 249 24.21 2.13 -19.26
CA LEU A 249 22.90 1.47 -19.19
C LEU A 249 22.90 0.36 -18.12
N VAL A 250 23.96 -0.45 -18.04
CA VAL A 250 24.08 -1.48 -16.99
C VAL A 250 24.03 -0.85 -15.58
N GLN A 251 24.69 0.28 -15.35
CA GLN A 251 24.61 0.96 -14.04
C GLN A 251 23.24 1.61 -13.80
N GLN A 252 22.56 2.15 -14.82
CA GLN A 252 21.21 2.69 -14.69
C GLN A 252 20.21 1.58 -14.30
N LEU A 253 20.23 0.45 -15.00
CA LEU A 253 19.41 -0.74 -14.69
C LEU A 253 19.65 -1.22 -13.25
N LEU A 254 20.91 -1.34 -12.83
CA LEU A 254 21.27 -1.72 -11.46
C LEU A 254 20.84 -0.68 -10.40
N ASN A 255 20.61 0.57 -10.79
CA ASN A 255 20.10 1.60 -9.87
C ASN A 255 18.56 1.59 -9.80
N GLU A 256 17.86 1.35 -10.91
CA GLU A 256 16.39 1.30 -10.96
C GLU A 256 15.81 0.02 -10.35
N VAL A 257 16.55 -1.10 -10.36
CA VAL A 257 16.17 -2.36 -9.68
C VAL A 257 16.15 -2.19 -8.14
N GLY A 258 17.15 -1.52 -7.58
CA GLY A 258 17.29 -1.35 -6.12
C GLY A 258 17.28 -2.66 -5.33
N ASP A 259 16.79 -2.60 -4.09
CA ASP A 259 16.74 -3.74 -3.15
C ASP A 259 15.37 -4.47 -3.13
N ASN A 260 14.49 -4.21 -4.10
CA ASN A 260 13.12 -4.71 -4.11
C ASN A 260 13.03 -6.10 -4.81
N PRO A 261 12.62 -7.17 -4.10
CA PRO A 261 12.69 -8.54 -4.63
C PRO A 261 11.73 -8.84 -5.79
N ASP A 262 10.67 -8.03 -5.96
CA ASP A 262 9.64 -8.23 -6.97
C ASP A 262 10.01 -7.61 -8.35
N GLN A 263 11.19 -6.99 -8.48
CA GLN A 263 11.62 -6.23 -9.67
C GLN A 263 12.14 -7.06 -10.85
N LEU A 264 12.60 -8.30 -10.62
CA LEU A 264 13.25 -9.11 -11.66
C LEU A 264 12.38 -9.30 -12.94
N PRO A 265 11.07 -9.56 -12.89
CA PRO A 265 10.24 -9.67 -14.10
C PRO A 265 10.01 -8.34 -14.82
N ILE A 266 10.15 -7.21 -14.11
CA ILE A 266 10.00 -5.86 -14.67
C ILE A 266 11.28 -5.49 -15.43
N LEU A 267 12.44 -5.77 -14.83
CA LEU A 267 13.75 -5.72 -15.49
C LEU A 267 13.77 -6.60 -16.75
N GLN A 268 13.32 -7.84 -16.65
CA GLN A 268 13.28 -8.80 -17.75
C GLN A 268 12.35 -8.35 -18.91
N HIS A 269 11.23 -7.68 -18.60
CA HIS A 269 10.37 -7.10 -19.63
C HIS A 269 10.96 -5.83 -20.27
N ALA A 270 11.53 -4.93 -19.47
CA ALA A 270 12.17 -3.73 -20.01
C ALA A 270 13.37 -4.07 -20.91
N LEU A 271 14.17 -5.07 -20.54
CA LEU A 271 15.27 -5.59 -21.36
C LEU A 271 14.77 -6.28 -22.64
N MET A 272 13.66 -7.03 -22.58
CA MET A 272 13.01 -7.60 -23.77
C MET A 272 12.62 -6.49 -24.77
N ARG A 273 11.98 -5.41 -24.30
CA ARG A 273 11.59 -4.26 -25.15
C ARG A 273 12.80 -3.50 -25.68
N THR A 274 13.82 -3.27 -24.83
CA THR A 274 15.08 -2.61 -25.24
C THR A 274 15.77 -3.39 -26.36
N TRP A 275 15.77 -4.72 -26.27
CA TRP A 275 16.32 -5.60 -27.32
C TRP A 275 15.49 -5.56 -28.61
N GLU A 276 14.15 -5.60 -28.50
CA GLU A 276 13.25 -5.47 -29.66
C GLU A 276 13.50 -4.16 -30.42
N TYR A 277 13.46 -3.02 -29.71
CA TYR A 277 13.70 -1.69 -30.28
C TYR A 277 15.12 -1.57 -30.88
N TRP A 278 16.15 -2.04 -30.17
CA TRP A 278 17.53 -2.03 -30.66
C TRP A 278 17.69 -2.83 -31.96
N LEU A 279 17.04 -4.00 -32.06
CA LEU A 279 17.09 -4.88 -33.22
C LEU A 279 16.35 -4.28 -34.43
N GLU A 280 15.24 -3.56 -34.20
CA GLU A 280 14.54 -2.80 -35.25
C GLU A 280 15.40 -1.70 -35.89
N GLN A 281 16.39 -1.14 -35.19
CA GLN A 281 17.33 -0.17 -35.77
C GLN A 281 18.28 -0.76 -36.83
N ASN A 282 18.35 -2.10 -36.96
CA ASN A 282 19.17 -2.82 -37.96
C ASN A 282 20.70 -2.52 -37.92
N ASP A 283 21.23 -2.06 -36.77
CA ASP A 283 22.66 -1.80 -36.55
C ASP A 283 23.21 -2.72 -35.43
N PRO A 284 23.67 -3.95 -35.75
CA PRO A 284 24.09 -4.93 -34.75
C PRO A 284 25.49 -4.67 -34.16
N ASP A 285 26.29 -3.79 -34.77
CA ASP A 285 27.62 -3.40 -34.25
C ASP A 285 27.52 -2.33 -33.15
N ARG A 286 26.36 -1.65 -33.05
CA ARG A 286 26.06 -0.66 -32.00
C ARG A 286 25.68 -1.36 -30.68
N PRO A 287 26.25 -0.97 -29.51
CA PRO A 287 25.81 -1.51 -28.22
C PRO A 287 24.36 -1.11 -27.90
N LEU A 288 23.66 -1.96 -27.14
CA LEU A 288 22.41 -1.57 -26.46
C LEU A 288 22.73 -0.37 -25.55
N SER A 289 22.07 0.75 -25.80
CA SER A 289 22.42 2.06 -25.24
C SER A 289 21.31 2.62 -24.35
N LEU A 290 21.64 3.61 -23.52
CA LEU A 290 20.64 4.28 -22.67
C LEU A 290 19.50 4.91 -23.50
N ALA A 291 19.76 5.33 -24.74
CA ALA A 291 18.71 5.85 -25.63
C ALA A 291 17.67 4.78 -25.99
N ASP A 292 18.10 3.54 -26.25
CA ASP A 292 17.18 2.43 -26.59
C ASP A 292 16.30 2.04 -25.39
N TYR A 293 16.81 2.24 -24.17
CA TYR A 293 16.09 2.00 -22.92
C TYR A 293 15.11 3.14 -22.57
N ASP A 294 15.49 4.38 -22.88
CA ASP A 294 14.65 5.57 -22.69
C ASP A 294 13.46 5.59 -23.67
N GLU A 295 13.67 5.21 -24.93
CA GLU A 295 12.64 5.14 -25.97
C GLU A 295 11.56 4.08 -25.69
N VAL A 296 11.89 3.02 -24.94
CA VAL A 296 10.92 2.02 -24.47
C VAL A 296 10.35 2.31 -23.07
N GLY A 297 10.53 3.54 -22.56
CA GLY A 297 9.90 3.99 -21.32
C GLY A 297 10.53 3.48 -20.02
N ARG A 298 11.73 2.87 -20.09
CA ARG A 298 12.48 2.30 -18.94
C ARG A 298 11.70 1.24 -18.13
N MET A 299 12.25 0.79 -17.00
CA MET A 299 11.53 -0.08 -16.07
C MET A 299 10.27 0.57 -15.47
N GLU A 300 10.20 1.90 -15.43
CA GLU A 300 9.03 2.64 -14.96
C GLU A 300 7.79 2.40 -15.84
N LYS A 301 7.93 2.44 -17.17
CA LYS A 301 6.78 2.50 -18.09
C LYS A 301 6.72 1.42 -19.18
N ALA A 302 7.82 0.74 -19.52
CA ALA A 302 7.85 -0.26 -20.60
C ALA A 302 6.69 -1.27 -20.55
N LEU A 303 6.33 -1.72 -19.34
CA LEU A 303 5.23 -2.66 -19.12
C LEU A 303 3.84 -2.03 -19.27
N SER A 304 3.68 -0.74 -18.91
CA SER A 304 2.44 0.03 -19.06
C SER A 304 2.22 0.41 -20.52
N GLU A 305 3.27 0.88 -21.20
CA GLU A 305 3.24 1.31 -22.59
C GLU A 305 3.00 0.14 -23.54
N HIS A 306 3.71 -0.98 -23.38
CA HIS A 306 3.45 -2.18 -24.18
C HIS A 306 2.06 -2.82 -23.92
N ALA A 307 1.51 -2.69 -22.71
CA ALA A 307 0.13 -3.08 -22.43
C ALA A 307 -0.90 -2.10 -23.04
N ASN A 308 -0.55 -0.81 -23.15
CA ASN A 308 -1.36 0.19 -23.86
C ASN A 308 -1.33 -0.03 -25.37
N GLU A 309 -0.20 -0.41 -25.98
CA GLU A 309 -0.13 -0.83 -27.41
C GLU A 309 -1.11 -1.97 -27.70
N ALA A 310 -1.05 -3.04 -26.90
CA ALA A 310 -1.95 -4.18 -27.01
C ALA A 310 -3.43 -3.81 -26.77
N PHE A 311 -3.70 -2.86 -25.87
CA PHE A 311 -5.04 -2.31 -25.70
C PHE A 311 -5.47 -1.48 -26.90
N ASP A 312 -4.59 -0.66 -27.49
CA ASP A 312 -4.99 0.32 -28.49
C ASP A 312 -5.23 -0.24 -29.89
N GLU A 313 -4.66 -1.40 -30.21
CA GLU A 313 -5.00 -2.26 -31.36
C GLU A 313 -6.48 -2.72 -31.38
N LEU A 314 -7.16 -2.73 -30.22
CA LEU A 314 -8.54 -3.20 -30.11
C LEU A 314 -9.57 -2.17 -30.63
N THR A 315 -10.64 -2.66 -31.25
CA THR A 315 -11.80 -1.81 -31.62
C THR A 315 -12.55 -1.31 -30.37
N PRO A 316 -13.40 -0.26 -30.47
CA PRO A 316 -14.12 0.28 -29.31
C PRO A 316 -15.03 -0.71 -28.57
N ALA A 317 -15.50 -1.78 -29.21
CA ALA A 317 -16.25 -2.85 -28.55
C ALA A 317 -15.30 -3.80 -27.80
N GLU A 318 -14.23 -4.24 -28.45
CA GLU A 318 -13.19 -5.08 -27.86
C GLU A 318 -12.48 -4.41 -26.68
N LYS A 319 -12.32 -3.08 -26.70
CA LYS A 319 -11.83 -2.28 -25.56
C LYS A 319 -12.73 -2.37 -24.32
N GLN A 320 -14.06 -2.52 -24.49
CA GLN A 320 -14.98 -2.76 -23.36
C GLN A 320 -14.88 -4.20 -22.87
N ILE A 321 -14.77 -5.18 -23.78
CA ILE A 321 -14.56 -6.60 -23.43
C ILE A 321 -13.25 -6.75 -22.64
N CYS A 322 -12.18 -6.10 -23.08
CA CYS A 322 -10.88 -6.04 -22.41
C CYS A 322 -10.99 -5.48 -20.98
N GLU A 323 -11.75 -4.39 -20.78
CA GLU A 323 -11.98 -3.83 -19.44
C GLU A 323 -12.71 -4.83 -18.52
N TYR A 324 -13.80 -5.45 -18.99
CA TYR A 324 -14.51 -6.47 -18.20
C TYR A 324 -13.66 -7.71 -17.94
N MET A 325 -12.87 -8.15 -18.92
CA MET A 325 -11.93 -9.27 -18.78
C MET A 325 -10.90 -8.98 -17.69
N PHE A 326 -10.20 -7.85 -17.75
CA PHE A 326 -9.18 -7.53 -16.76
C PHE A 326 -9.76 -7.25 -15.36
N LYS A 327 -10.95 -6.63 -15.26
CA LYS A 327 -11.70 -6.53 -13.98
C LYS A 327 -12.15 -7.90 -13.45
N THR A 328 -12.32 -8.90 -14.32
CA THR A 328 -12.63 -10.28 -13.90
C THR A 328 -11.36 -11.03 -13.48
N LEU A 329 -10.23 -10.84 -14.15
CA LEU A 329 -8.96 -11.52 -13.86
C LEU A 329 -8.21 -10.98 -12.63
N THR A 330 -8.78 -10.00 -11.93
CA THR A 330 -8.13 -9.32 -10.79
C THR A 330 -9.08 -9.13 -9.61
N GLU A 331 -8.51 -9.18 -8.41
CA GLU A 331 -9.20 -8.91 -7.15
C GLU A 331 -8.30 -8.05 -6.25
N LYS A 332 -8.86 -7.19 -5.40
CA LYS A 332 -8.08 -6.35 -4.49
C LYS A 332 -7.91 -7.06 -3.15
N GLY A 333 -6.67 -7.45 -2.83
CA GLY A 333 -6.33 -8.13 -1.57
C GLY A 333 -6.40 -7.23 -0.35
N GLY A 334 -6.35 -7.83 0.84
CA GLY A 334 -6.39 -7.11 2.13
C GLY A 334 -5.25 -6.10 2.29
N ASP A 335 -4.09 -6.36 1.68
CA ASP A 335 -2.89 -5.51 1.73
C ASP A 335 -2.95 -4.36 0.70
N ASN A 336 -4.14 -4.01 0.19
CA ASN A 336 -4.40 -3.13 -0.98
C ASN A 336 -3.75 -3.55 -2.31
N LEU A 337 -2.92 -4.60 -2.34
CA LEU A 337 -2.28 -5.13 -3.55
C LEU A 337 -3.29 -5.88 -4.43
N GLY A 338 -3.12 -5.75 -5.76
CA GLY A 338 -3.85 -6.57 -6.73
C GLY A 338 -3.43 -8.04 -6.65
N VAL A 339 -4.41 -8.93 -6.56
CA VAL A 339 -4.28 -10.38 -6.55
C VAL A 339 -4.85 -10.94 -7.85
N ARG A 340 -4.13 -11.89 -8.47
CA ARG A 340 -4.58 -12.61 -9.66
C ARG A 340 -5.78 -13.49 -9.36
N GLN A 341 -6.78 -13.47 -10.24
CA GLN A 341 -8.01 -14.24 -10.09
C GLN A 341 -8.30 -15.07 -11.36
N PRO A 342 -7.61 -16.22 -11.55
CA PRO A 342 -7.77 -17.07 -12.72
C PRO A 342 -9.23 -17.44 -12.96
N THR A 343 -9.73 -17.25 -14.18
CA THR A 343 -11.16 -17.41 -14.49
C THR A 343 -11.37 -18.09 -15.85
N ARG A 344 -12.33 -19.02 -15.95
CA ARG A 344 -12.71 -19.69 -17.21
C ARG A 344 -13.22 -18.69 -18.25
N LEU A 345 -12.90 -18.94 -19.52
CA LEU A 345 -13.27 -18.07 -20.65
C LEU A 345 -14.81 -17.91 -20.79
N ASP A 346 -15.57 -18.99 -20.59
CA ASP A 346 -17.04 -18.96 -20.53
C ASP A 346 -17.60 -17.92 -19.53
N THR A 347 -16.98 -17.83 -18.36
CA THR A 347 -17.38 -16.97 -17.25
C THR A 347 -17.03 -15.52 -17.55
N ILE A 348 -15.88 -15.28 -18.20
CA ILE A 348 -15.50 -13.96 -18.72
C ILE A 348 -16.52 -13.49 -19.78
N SER A 349 -16.88 -14.36 -20.73
CA SER A 349 -17.89 -14.08 -21.78
C SER A 349 -19.25 -13.68 -21.22
N VAL A 350 -19.74 -14.37 -20.20
CA VAL A 350 -21.01 -14.02 -19.52
C VAL A 350 -20.93 -12.70 -18.77
N ILE A 351 -19.78 -12.36 -18.16
CA ILE A 351 -19.59 -11.10 -17.42
C ILE A 351 -19.43 -9.92 -18.38
N SER A 352 -18.63 -10.07 -19.44
CA SER A 352 -18.41 -9.05 -20.48
C SER A 352 -19.59 -8.88 -21.44
N LYS A 353 -20.58 -9.78 -21.38
CA LYS A 353 -21.78 -9.81 -22.26
C LYS A 353 -21.41 -9.93 -23.75
N ALA A 354 -20.35 -10.67 -24.05
CA ALA A 354 -19.82 -10.89 -25.40
C ALA A 354 -19.68 -12.40 -25.70
N SER A 355 -19.52 -12.77 -26.97
CA SER A 355 -19.31 -14.17 -27.35
C SER A 355 -17.92 -14.68 -26.95
N VAL A 356 -17.79 -16.01 -26.85
CA VAL A 356 -16.52 -16.71 -26.61
C VAL A 356 -15.45 -16.32 -27.63
N ASP A 357 -15.82 -16.17 -28.91
CA ASP A 357 -14.88 -15.82 -29.98
C ASP A 357 -14.38 -14.36 -29.90
N GLU A 358 -15.25 -13.42 -29.51
CA GLU A 358 -14.86 -12.03 -29.26
C GLU A 358 -13.91 -11.91 -28.05
N VAL A 359 -14.18 -12.65 -26.97
CA VAL A 359 -13.29 -12.73 -25.80
C VAL A 359 -11.96 -13.38 -26.17
N LYS A 360 -11.98 -14.50 -26.91
CA LYS A 360 -10.79 -15.20 -27.40
C LYS A 360 -9.88 -14.28 -28.21
N LYS A 361 -10.45 -13.51 -29.15
CA LYS A 361 -9.71 -12.52 -29.95
C LYS A 361 -9.04 -11.45 -29.07
N VAL A 362 -9.73 -10.93 -28.05
CA VAL A 362 -9.15 -9.97 -27.09
C VAL A 362 -8.01 -10.59 -26.29
N ILE A 363 -8.14 -11.84 -25.83
CA ILE A 363 -7.07 -12.55 -25.12
C ILE A 363 -5.84 -12.71 -26.03
N ASP A 364 -6.04 -13.15 -27.28
CA ASP A 364 -4.97 -13.40 -28.25
C ASP A 364 -4.10 -12.15 -28.51
N THR A 365 -4.68 -10.93 -28.53
CA THR A 365 -3.92 -9.67 -28.63
C THR A 365 -2.93 -9.46 -27.48
N PHE A 366 -3.24 -9.91 -26.25
CA PHE A 366 -2.40 -9.77 -25.06
C PHE A 366 -1.43 -10.95 -24.82
N ARG A 367 -1.50 -12.02 -25.63
CA ARG A 367 -0.59 -13.18 -25.58
C ARG A 367 0.11 -13.50 -26.90
N GLY A 368 -0.01 -12.63 -27.90
CA GLY A 368 0.60 -12.78 -29.24
C GLY A 368 2.14 -12.75 -29.24
N SER A 369 2.75 -12.69 -30.43
CA SER A 369 4.22 -12.63 -30.55
C SER A 369 4.79 -11.43 -29.79
N GLY A 370 5.84 -11.65 -28.99
CA GLY A 370 6.42 -10.64 -28.07
C GLY A 370 5.57 -10.35 -26.81
N ARG A 371 4.30 -10.74 -26.78
CA ARG A 371 3.37 -10.45 -25.68
C ARG A 371 3.16 -11.66 -24.79
N SER A 372 3.25 -11.45 -23.49
CA SER A 372 3.04 -12.50 -22.48
C SER A 372 2.38 -11.91 -21.24
N PHE A 373 1.33 -11.11 -21.45
CA PHE A 373 0.54 -10.51 -20.37
C PHE A 373 -0.49 -11.48 -19.78
N LEU A 374 -1.00 -12.41 -20.60
CA LEU A 374 -1.97 -13.43 -20.23
C LEU A 374 -1.46 -14.86 -20.47
N MET A 375 -1.96 -15.78 -19.65
CA MET A 375 -1.86 -17.23 -19.79
C MET A 375 -3.26 -17.82 -20.10
N PRO A 376 -3.35 -18.98 -20.79
CA PRO A 376 -2.26 -19.81 -21.34
C PRO A 376 -1.58 -19.15 -22.54
N ALA A 377 -0.31 -19.51 -22.81
CA ALA A 377 0.48 -18.96 -23.91
C ALA A 377 -0.16 -19.18 -25.31
N SER A 378 0.12 -18.30 -26.27
CA SER A 378 -0.54 -18.24 -27.59
C SER A 378 -0.56 -19.53 -28.41
N HIS A 379 0.43 -20.41 -28.24
CA HIS A 379 0.47 -21.71 -28.93
C HIS A 379 -0.55 -22.73 -28.39
N VAL A 380 -1.19 -22.45 -27.25
CA VAL A 380 -2.30 -23.23 -26.70
C VAL A 380 -3.62 -22.67 -27.23
N GLU A 381 -4.40 -23.49 -27.93
CA GLU A 381 -5.72 -23.10 -28.40
C GLU A 381 -6.69 -22.90 -27.23
N LEU A 382 -7.40 -21.77 -27.23
CA LEU A 382 -8.43 -21.48 -26.22
C LEU A 382 -9.75 -22.15 -26.57
N SER A 383 -10.27 -22.93 -25.61
CA SER A 383 -11.63 -23.45 -25.52
C SER A 383 -12.48 -22.59 -24.56
N SER A 384 -13.79 -22.81 -24.53
CA SER A 384 -14.69 -22.18 -23.53
C SER A 384 -14.30 -22.49 -22.08
N GLU A 385 -13.71 -23.65 -21.85
CA GLU A 385 -13.33 -24.15 -20.52
C GLU A 385 -11.93 -23.70 -20.08
N SER A 386 -11.17 -23.07 -20.99
CA SER A 386 -9.80 -22.62 -20.71
C SER A 386 -9.78 -21.58 -19.60
N VAL A 387 -9.00 -21.84 -18.55
CA VAL A 387 -8.76 -20.88 -17.46
C VAL A 387 -7.74 -19.84 -17.94
N VAL A 388 -8.15 -18.58 -17.95
CA VAL A 388 -7.33 -17.42 -18.31
C VAL A 388 -6.79 -16.78 -17.03
N ASP A 389 -5.54 -16.33 -17.03
CA ASP A 389 -4.92 -15.60 -15.92
C ASP A 389 -3.90 -14.56 -16.42
N ILE A 390 -3.50 -13.62 -15.56
CA ILE A 390 -2.40 -12.69 -15.81
C ILE A 390 -1.06 -13.38 -15.54
N SER A 391 -0.11 -13.29 -16.49
CA SER A 391 1.19 -13.97 -16.39
C SER A 391 2.04 -13.56 -15.19
N HIS A 392 1.98 -12.29 -14.77
CA HIS A 392 2.69 -11.82 -13.58
C HIS A 392 1.99 -10.65 -12.86
N GLU A 393 2.06 -10.63 -11.53
CA GLU A 393 1.41 -9.64 -10.66
C GLU A 393 1.90 -8.19 -10.87
N SER A 394 3.10 -8.01 -11.45
CA SER A 394 3.64 -6.68 -11.79
C SER A 394 2.76 -5.89 -12.74
N LEU A 395 2.00 -6.56 -13.63
CA LEU A 395 1.10 -5.88 -14.57
C LEU A 395 0.03 -5.05 -13.84
N MET A 396 -0.53 -5.56 -12.73
CA MET A 396 -1.50 -4.83 -11.91
C MET A 396 -0.90 -3.63 -11.16
N ARG A 397 0.43 -3.59 -11.00
CA ARG A 397 1.13 -2.53 -10.25
C ARG A 397 1.55 -1.37 -11.15
N ILE A 398 1.99 -1.68 -12.38
CA ILE A 398 2.60 -0.71 -13.32
C ILE A 398 1.62 -0.24 -14.39
N TRP A 399 0.73 -1.11 -14.88
CA TRP A 399 -0.21 -0.68 -15.93
C TRP A 399 -1.33 0.17 -15.33
N ASP A 400 -1.23 1.48 -15.49
CA ASP A 400 -2.14 2.48 -14.92
C ASP A 400 -3.62 2.18 -15.19
N ARG A 401 -3.91 1.73 -16.41
CA ARG A 401 -5.27 1.38 -16.83
C ARG A 401 -5.84 0.24 -16.00
N LEU A 402 -5.04 -0.80 -15.76
CA LEU A 402 -5.39 -1.93 -14.91
C LEU A 402 -5.49 -1.53 -13.44
N ARG A 403 -4.59 -0.68 -12.95
CA ARG A 403 -4.63 -0.15 -11.57
C ARG A 403 -5.94 0.63 -11.31
N ILE A 404 -6.38 1.46 -12.26
CA ILE A 404 -7.68 2.15 -12.19
C ILE A 404 -8.84 1.16 -12.24
N TRP A 405 -8.79 0.18 -13.15
CA TRP A 405 -9.84 -0.83 -13.30
C TRP A 405 -10.02 -1.69 -12.04
N VAL A 406 -8.93 -2.10 -11.38
CA VAL A 406 -8.94 -2.83 -10.09
C VAL A 406 -9.61 -2.00 -9.00
N GLU A 407 -9.32 -0.70 -8.94
CA GLU A 407 -9.91 0.19 -7.93
C GLU A 407 -11.42 0.42 -8.19
N GLU A 408 -11.83 0.62 -9.44
CA GLU A 408 -13.25 0.72 -9.80
C GLU A 408 -14.04 -0.55 -9.49
N GLU A 409 -13.46 -1.72 -9.78
CA GLU A 409 -14.06 -3.02 -9.47
C GLU A 409 -14.17 -3.21 -7.96
N ALA A 410 -13.11 -2.93 -7.18
CA ALA A 410 -13.14 -3.00 -5.73
C ALA A 410 -14.23 -2.09 -5.11
N GLN A 411 -14.42 -0.87 -5.64
CA GLN A 411 -15.50 0.03 -5.23
C GLN A 411 -16.89 -0.50 -5.62
N ALA A 412 -17.04 -1.09 -6.81
CA ALA A 412 -18.28 -1.73 -7.23
C ALA A 412 -18.64 -2.94 -6.34
N VAL A 413 -17.65 -3.74 -5.97
CA VAL A 413 -17.77 -4.88 -5.05
C VAL A 413 -18.11 -4.41 -3.63
N GLN A 414 -17.49 -3.34 -3.13
CA GLN A 414 -17.78 -2.79 -1.81
C GLN A 414 -19.22 -2.26 -1.72
N MET A 415 -19.66 -1.49 -2.73
CA MET A 415 -21.05 -1.02 -2.83
C MET A 415 -22.03 -2.20 -2.88
N TYR A 416 -21.68 -3.23 -3.64
CA TYR A 416 -22.50 -4.41 -3.77
C TYR A 416 -22.60 -5.24 -2.47
N ASN A 417 -21.48 -5.47 -1.77
CA ASN A 417 -21.45 -6.12 -0.46
C ASN A 417 -22.25 -5.32 0.59
N ARG A 418 -22.17 -3.99 0.59
CA ARG A 418 -22.96 -3.13 1.49
C ARG A 418 -24.47 -3.24 1.21
N LEU A 419 -24.86 -3.30 -0.06
CA LEU A 419 -26.26 -3.53 -0.46
C LEU A 419 -26.75 -4.89 0.04
N ALA A 420 -25.93 -5.92 -0.17
CA ALA A 420 -26.19 -7.30 0.20
C ALA A 420 -26.32 -7.52 1.73
N GLU A 421 -25.49 -6.84 2.54
CA GLU A 421 -25.58 -6.87 4.00
C GLU A 421 -26.80 -6.12 4.53
N ALA A 422 -27.01 -4.86 4.12
CA ALA A 422 -28.11 -4.04 4.62
C ALA A 422 -29.49 -4.62 4.25
N SER A 423 -29.59 -5.28 3.08
CA SER A 423 -30.78 -6.00 2.67
C SER A 423 -30.97 -7.32 3.44
N GLY A 424 -29.88 -8.00 3.79
CA GLY A 424 -29.86 -9.13 4.73
C GLY A 424 -30.41 -8.75 6.10
N LEU A 425 -29.95 -7.63 6.68
CA LEU A 425 -30.45 -7.11 7.96
C LEU A 425 -31.94 -6.79 7.93
N TYR A 426 -32.46 -6.22 6.83
CA TYR A 426 -33.89 -5.92 6.71
C TYR A 426 -34.73 -7.19 6.86
N GLN A 427 -34.32 -8.31 6.24
CA GLN A 427 -35.11 -9.55 6.30
C GLN A 427 -35.33 -10.03 7.75
N THR A 428 -34.37 -9.73 8.63
CA THR A 428 -34.44 -10.01 10.07
C THR A 428 -35.14 -8.93 10.89
N GLY A 429 -35.73 -7.92 10.24
CA GLY A 429 -36.44 -6.79 10.86
C GLY A 429 -35.52 -5.73 11.50
N LYS A 430 -34.21 -5.76 11.23
CA LYS A 430 -33.21 -4.93 11.93
C LYS A 430 -32.93 -3.56 11.28
N THR A 431 -33.34 -3.36 10.03
CA THR A 431 -33.10 -2.12 9.26
C THR A 431 -34.34 -1.74 8.46
N GLY A 432 -34.29 -0.56 7.81
CA GLY A 432 -35.25 -0.10 6.83
C GLY A 432 -34.76 -0.19 5.38
N LEU A 433 -35.53 0.36 4.44
CA LEU A 433 -35.09 0.60 3.06
C LEU A 433 -34.09 1.76 3.03
N TRP A 434 -33.26 1.76 1.99
CA TRP A 434 -32.33 2.85 1.76
C TRP A 434 -33.05 4.13 1.31
N ARG A 435 -32.48 5.27 1.72
CA ARG A 435 -32.91 6.62 1.35
C ARG A 435 -31.73 7.34 0.70
N PRO A 436 -31.94 8.48 -0.01
CA PRO A 436 -30.84 9.36 -0.37
C PRO A 436 -30.04 9.77 0.89
N PRO A 437 -28.70 9.85 0.82
CA PRO A 437 -27.87 9.70 -0.39
C PRO A 437 -27.67 8.24 -0.84
N ASP A 438 -27.69 7.27 0.07
CA ASP A 438 -27.31 5.87 -0.21
C ASP A 438 -28.12 5.22 -1.35
N LEU A 439 -29.44 5.43 -1.39
CA LEU A 439 -30.28 4.94 -2.48
C LEU A 439 -29.86 5.53 -3.84
N THR A 440 -29.53 6.81 -3.88
CA THR A 440 -29.09 7.51 -5.11
C THR A 440 -27.74 6.98 -5.58
N ILE A 441 -26.81 6.74 -4.65
CA ILE A 441 -25.50 6.12 -4.94
C ILE A 441 -25.71 4.71 -5.50
N ALA A 442 -26.56 3.89 -4.86
CA ALA A 442 -26.85 2.53 -5.26
C ALA A 442 -27.52 2.42 -6.65
N LEU A 443 -28.46 3.32 -6.97
CA LEU A 443 -29.10 3.37 -8.28
C LEU A 443 -28.14 3.85 -9.38
N ASN A 444 -27.28 4.83 -9.08
CA ASN A 444 -26.22 5.26 -9.99
C ASN A 444 -25.19 4.15 -10.24
N TRP A 445 -24.76 3.44 -9.19
CA TRP A 445 -23.90 2.26 -9.29
C TRP A 445 -24.52 1.16 -10.17
N LYS A 446 -25.77 0.77 -9.87
CA LYS A 446 -26.53 -0.23 -10.66
C LYS A 446 -26.62 0.17 -12.15
N LYS A 447 -26.79 1.47 -12.43
CA LYS A 447 -26.85 2.01 -13.80
C LYS A 447 -25.49 2.05 -14.51
N LYS A 448 -24.39 2.34 -13.80
CA LYS A 448 -23.02 2.33 -14.35
C LYS A 448 -22.52 0.90 -14.57
N GLN A 449 -22.50 0.08 -13.52
CA GLN A 449 -21.87 -1.25 -13.52
C GLN A 449 -22.72 -2.30 -14.27
N GLN A 450 -24.05 -2.15 -14.28
CA GLN A 450 -25.00 -3.13 -14.83
C GLN A 450 -24.64 -4.59 -14.45
N PRO A 451 -24.52 -4.90 -13.14
CA PRO A 451 -23.99 -6.16 -12.66
C PRO A 451 -24.80 -7.35 -13.20
N THR A 452 -24.11 -8.35 -13.76
CA THR A 452 -24.74 -9.65 -14.07
C THR A 452 -24.89 -10.47 -12.79
N LEU A 453 -25.72 -11.51 -12.83
CA LEU A 453 -25.79 -12.50 -11.76
C LEU A 453 -24.40 -13.10 -11.52
N THR A 454 -23.77 -13.67 -12.56
CA THR A 454 -22.44 -14.29 -12.53
C THR A 454 -21.30 -13.36 -12.08
N TRP A 455 -21.42 -12.04 -12.29
CA TRP A 455 -20.51 -11.05 -11.70
C TRP A 455 -20.73 -10.93 -10.19
N ALA A 456 -21.96 -10.62 -9.77
CA ALA A 456 -22.30 -10.39 -8.37
C ALA A 456 -21.98 -11.63 -7.52
N GLU A 457 -22.20 -12.81 -8.12
CA GLU A 457 -21.89 -14.10 -7.55
C GLU A 457 -20.50 -14.15 -6.97
N ARG A 458 -19.48 -13.63 -7.67
CA ARG A 458 -18.06 -13.76 -7.31
C ARG A 458 -17.77 -13.33 -5.86
N TYR A 459 -18.56 -12.41 -5.31
CA TYR A 459 -18.26 -11.72 -4.05
C TYR A 459 -19.21 -12.05 -2.86
N ASN A 460 -20.53 -12.19 -3.05
CA ASN A 460 -21.47 -12.25 -1.91
C ASN A 460 -22.47 -13.44 -1.89
N PRO A 461 -23.24 -13.56 -0.79
CA PRO A 461 -24.57 -14.18 -0.72
C PRO A 461 -25.82 -13.24 -0.72
N ALA A 462 -25.91 -12.12 -1.47
CA ALA A 462 -27.24 -11.48 -1.72
C ALA A 462 -27.43 -10.61 -2.99
N TYR A 463 -27.97 -11.16 -4.09
CA TYR A 463 -28.26 -10.46 -5.37
C TYR A 463 -29.75 -10.28 -5.63
N GLU A 464 -30.49 -11.26 -6.15
CA GLU A 464 -31.87 -11.07 -6.65
C GLU A 464 -32.76 -10.26 -5.74
N ARG A 465 -33.13 -10.74 -4.54
CA ARG A 465 -33.93 -9.92 -3.62
C ARG A 465 -33.17 -8.82 -2.84
N ALA A 466 -31.89 -8.57 -3.14
CA ALA A 466 -31.18 -7.32 -2.82
C ALA A 466 -31.30 -6.30 -3.97
N MET A 467 -31.45 -6.78 -5.22
CA MET A 467 -32.01 -6.03 -6.32
C MET A 467 -33.51 -5.82 -6.11
N VAL A 468 -34.25 -6.72 -5.46
CA VAL A 468 -35.60 -6.43 -4.93
C VAL A 468 -35.52 -5.43 -3.80
N PHE A 469 -34.59 -5.51 -2.84
CA PHE A 469 -34.39 -4.47 -1.82
C PHE A 469 -34.11 -3.11 -2.44
N LEU A 470 -33.26 -3.03 -3.47
CA LEU A 470 -32.95 -1.80 -4.20
C LEU A 470 -34.14 -1.29 -5.03
N ASN A 471 -34.76 -2.16 -5.84
CA ASN A 471 -35.97 -1.86 -6.61
C ASN A 471 -37.16 -1.51 -5.71
N THR A 472 -37.18 -2.00 -4.46
CA THR A 472 -38.23 -1.70 -3.50
C THR A 472 -37.87 -0.48 -2.65
N SER A 473 -36.59 -0.17 -2.44
CA SER A 473 -36.12 1.12 -1.91
C SER A 473 -36.47 2.21 -2.91
N GLU A 474 -36.24 1.97 -4.20
CA GLU A 474 -36.64 2.81 -5.33
C GLU A 474 -38.17 2.95 -5.42
N LYS A 475 -38.94 1.86 -5.46
CA LYS A 475 -40.41 1.93 -5.52
C LYS A 475 -41.04 2.56 -4.28
N ASP A 476 -40.54 2.25 -3.09
CA ASP A 476 -41.02 2.88 -1.86
C ASP A 476 -40.59 4.34 -1.82
N PHE A 477 -39.34 4.71 -2.13
CA PHE A 477 -38.93 6.12 -2.21
C PHE A 477 -39.72 6.90 -3.27
N ILE A 478 -40.03 6.31 -4.42
CA ILE A 478 -40.90 6.91 -5.45
C ILE A 478 -42.36 6.94 -4.97
N ALA A 479 -42.85 5.95 -4.22
CA ALA A 479 -44.19 5.98 -3.64
C ALA A 479 -44.29 6.97 -2.47
N GLU A 480 -43.22 7.12 -1.67
CA GLU A 480 -43.04 8.17 -0.68
C GLU A 480 -42.95 9.51 -1.40
N GLU A 481 -42.22 9.65 -2.51
CA GLU A 481 -42.00 10.91 -3.21
C GLU A 481 -43.24 11.31 -4.00
N GLU A 482 -43.95 10.37 -4.60
CA GLU A 482 -45.33 10.55 -5.03
C GLU A 482 -46.22 10.90 -3.85
N ASN A 483 -46.05 10.31 -2.66
CA ASN A 483 -46.82 10.69 -1.47
C ASN A 483 -46.38 12.03 -0.88
N LYS A 484 -45.13 12.47 -1.05
CA LYS A 484 -44.57 13.79 -0.72
C LYS A 484 -45.06 14.81 -1.71
N ILE A 485 -45.16 14.47 -2.99
CA ILE A 485 -45.72 15.30 -4.05
C ILE A 485 -47.25 15.27 -4.00
N ARG A 486 -47.89 14.22 -3.47
CA ARG A 486 -49.34 14.10 -3.25
C ARG A 486 -49.75 14.72 -1.91
N LEU A 487 -48.87 14.76 -0.91
CA LEU A 487 -49.01 15.53 0.32
C LEU A 487 -48.66 16.98 0.08
N GLN A 488 -47.58 17.32 -0.63
CA GLN A 488 -47.33 18.65 -1.21
C GLN A 488 -48.41 19.06 -2.20
N LYS A 489 -49.10 18.17 -2.95
CA LYS A 489 -50.31 18.52 -3.72
C LYS A 489 -51.58 18.53 -2.86
N ARG A 490 -51.59 17.92 -1.67
CA ARG A 490 -52.62 18.11 -0.63
C ARG A 490 -52.28 19.29 0.30
N GLN A 491 -51.08 19.87 0.21
CA GLN A 491 -50.50 21.07 0.88
C GLN A 491 -50.23 22.21 -0.13
N LEU A 492 -50.48 21.96 -1.42
CA LEU A 492 -50.76 22.90 -2.52
C LEU A 492 -52.22 22.78 -2.98
N ARG A 493 -53.00 21.90 -2.31
CA ARG A 493 -54.46 22.01 -2.09
C ARG A 493 -54.79 22.42 -0.65
N ARG A 494 -53.90 22.24 0.34
CA ARG A 494 -53.86 22.99 1.62
C ARG A 494 -52.89 24.18 1.59
N SER A 495 -52.38 24.52 0.42
CA SER A 495 -52.31 25.89 -0.11
C SER A 495 -53.29 25.89 -1.28
N ARG A 496 -53.73 27.02 -1.82
CA ARG A 496 -54.85 27.08 -2.80
C ARG A 496 -56.19 26.45 -2.33
N MET A 497 -56.28 25.91 -1.10
CA MET A 497 -57.48 25.86 -0.24
C MET A 497 -57.12 25.86 1.28
N ILE A 498 -55.82 25.99 1.64
CA ILE A 498 -55.38 27.01 2.63
C ILE A 498 -54.42 28.02 1.95
N ALA A 499 -54.67 28.30 0.67
CA ALA A 499 -54.27 29.56 -0.01
C ALA A 499 -55.24 29.96 -1.13
N MET A 500 -56.47 29.42 -1.10
CA MET A 500 -57.67 30.17 -1.46
C MET A 500 -58.30 30.41 -0.09
N VAL A 501 -58.21 31.66 0.42
CA VAL A 501 -58.16 32.04 1.86
C VAL A 501 -56.81 31.71 2.55
N LEU A 502 -56.36 32.66 3.41
CA LEU A 502 -55.17 32.68 4.30
C LEU A 502 -55.04 31.54 5.33
N GLY A 503 -54.00 31.63 6.17
CA GLY A 503 -53.55 30.61 7.13
C GLY A 503 -52.02 30.65 7.30
N THR A 504 -51.43 29.70 8.04
CA THR A 504 -49.96 29.67 8.30
C THR A 504 -49.33 28.27 8.44
N ALA A 505 -50.11 27.18 8.58
CA ALA A 505 -49.60 25.83 8.86
C ALA A 505 -50.58 24.73 8.35
N ALA A 506 -50.33 23.41 8.36
CA ALA A 506 -49.25 22.60 8.96
C ALA A 506 -49.14 21.21 8.25
N ILE A 507 -48.48 20.19 8.81
CA ILE A 507 -47.06 19.79 8.61
C ILE A 507 -47.02 18.25 8.36
N ILE A 508 -46.23 17.44 9.11
CA ILE A 508 -46.23 15.94 9.19
C ILE A 508 -45.48 15.17 8.06
N SER A 509 -45.00 13.95 8.36
CA SER A 509 -44.06 13.09 7.56
C SER A 509 -44.69 11.79 6.98
N MET A 510 -43.94 10.99 6.18
CA MET A 510 -44.50 10.33 4.97
C MET A 510 -43.94 8.93 4.48
N GLY A 511 -43.30 8.07 5.30
CA GLY A 511 -42.48 6.90 4.84
C GLY A 511 -43.04 5.45 4.87
N ILE A 512 -42.15 4.43 4.79
CA ILE A 512 -42.34 2.93 4.93
C ILE A 512 -41.06 2.12 4.50
N MET A 513 -41.09 0.77 4.26
CA MET A 513 -40.11 -0.30 4.75
C MET A 513 -40.19 -1.76 4.13
N LEU A 514 -39.26 -2.31 3.27
CA LEU A 514 -39.23 -3.67 2.58
C LEU A 514 -37.78 -4.30 2.29
N TYR A 515 -37.60 -5.44 1.54
CA TYR A 515 -36.61 -6.59 1.80
C TYR A 515 -35.65 -7.20 0.69
N ALA A 516 -34.54 -7.92 1.08
CA ALA A 516 -34.18 -9.34 0.67
C ALA A 516 -32.68 -9.79 0.29
N PHE A 517 -32.38 -11.12 0.07
CA PHE A 517 -31.07 -11.72 -0.44
C PHE A 517 -30.74 -13.21 -0.07
N VAL A 518 -29.59 -13.76 -0.57
CA VAL A 518 -29.40 -15.12 -1.19
C VAL A 518 -28.17 -15.29 -2.18
N LEU A 519 -28.27 -14.86 -3.45
CA LEU A 519 -27.27 -14.99 -4.57
C LEU A 519 -27.06 -16.43 -5.08
N ARG A 520 -25.89 -16.72 -5.66
CA ARG A 520 -25.22 -17.98 -5.33
C ARG A 520 -25.54 -19.13 -6.27
N GLY A 521 -25.42 -18.98 -7.60
CA GLY A 521 -25.94 -19.92 -8.62
C GLY A 521 -25.01 -20.41 -9.75
N GLN A 522 -23.72 -20.80 -9.62
CA GLN A 522 -22.81 -20.80 -8.46
C GLN A 522 -23.49 -21.29 -7.14
N ALA A 523 -23.08 -20.95 -5.91
CA ALA A 523 -21.72 -21.05 -5.40
C ALA A 523 -21.26 -22.46 -5.70
N VAL A 524 -20.30 -22.63 -6.61
CA VAL A 524 -20.03 -23.96 -7.19
C VAL A 524 -21.28 -24.37 -8.05
N ALA A 525 -21.32 -25.24 -9.05
CA ALA A 525 -20.46 -26.32 -9.46
C ALA A 525 -20.52 -26.44 -11.00
N ALA A 526 -19.47 -26.21 -11.80
CA ALA A 526 -18.06 -25.95 -11.47
C ALA A 526 -17.38 -27.01 -10.58
N GLN A 527 -18.07 -28.12 -10.30
CA GLN A 527 -17.61 -29.22 -9.41
C GLN A 527 -18.58 -30.44 -9.46
N ILE A 528 -19.26 -30.62 -10.59
CA ILE A 528 -19.98 -31.86 -10.95
C ILE A 528 -19.52 -32.26 -12.35
N GLU A 529 -19.52 -31.31 -13.29
CA GLU A 529 -19.15 -31.49 -14.71
C GLU A 529 -17.63 -31.63 -14.97
N ALA A 530 -16.88 -32.11 -13.97
CA ALA A 530 -15.52 -32.64 -14.16
C ALA A 530 -15.51 -34.11 -14.61
N ASN A 531 -16.69 -34.78 -14.70
CA ASN A 531 -16.77 -36.25 -14.70
C ASN A 531 -17.31 -36.93 -15.97
N GLU A 532 -17.86 -36.20 -16.97
CA GLU A 532 -18.59 -36.84 -18.09
C GLU A 532 -18.05 -36.60 -19.52
N GLN A 533 -16.95 -35.85 -19.71
CA GLN A 533 -16.18 -35.95 -20.97
C GLN A 533 -15.27 -37.21 -21.01
N ARG A 534 -15.26 -37.99 -19.92
CA ARG A 534 -14.90 -39.40 -19.91
C ARG A 534 -15.61 -40.17 -21.04
N HIS A 535 -14.83 -40.88 -21.86
CA HIS A 535 -15.32 -41.95 -22.74
C HIS A 535 -16.37 -41.59 -23.81
N LYS A 536 -16.34 -40.34 -24.30
CA LYS A 536 -16.58 -40.05 -25.72
C LYS A 536 -15.32 -39.41 -26.29
N ALA A 537 -14.32 -40.19 -26.73
CA ALA A 537 -14.43 -41.35 -27.62
C ALA A 537 -15.25 -41.02 -28.90
N ASP A 538 -14.81 -41.42 -30.10
CA ASP A 538 -13.90 -42.54 -30.37
C ASP A 538 -13.07 -42.30 -31.64
N SER A 539 -12.39 -43.33 -32.15
CA SER A 539 -12.49 -43.74 -33.56
C SER A 539 -13.49 -42.89 -34.39
N ASN A 540 -13.15 -42.11 -35.41
CA ASN A 540 -12.04 -42.10 -36.39
C ASN A 540 -10.62 -42.09 -35.77
N ALA A 541 -9.76 -43.12 -35.82
CA ALA A 541 -9.69 -44.31 -36.68
C ALA A 541 -9.46 -44.03 -38.18
N VAL A 542 -8.56 -44.83 -38.77
CA VAL A 542 -7.98 -44.67 -40.13
C VAL A 542 -7.07 -43.43 -40.18
N VAL A 543 -5.74 -43.50 -40.33
CA VAL A 543 -4.83 -44.44 -41.04
C VAL A 543 -3.65 -44.76 -40.10
N ALA A 544 -3.32 -45.98 -39.65
CA ALA A 544 -3.32 -47.31 -40.27
C ALA A 544 -2.35 -47.46 -41.47
N VAL A 545 -1.10 -47.86 -41.18
CA VAL A 545 0.00 -48.21 -42.13
C VAL A 545 0.84 -47.03 -42.64
N ALA A 546 1.95 -46.80 -41.94
CA ALA A 546 3.26 -46.87 -42.58
C ALA A 546 4.18 -47.80 -41.74
N GLU A 547 4.85 -48.71 -42.45
CA GLU A 547 5.93 -49.63 -42.05
C GLU A 547 6.53 -49.51 -40.62
N ARG A 548 6.63 -50.57 -39.79
CA ARG A 548 6.58 -52.04 -40.00
C ARG A 548 7.66 -52.67 -40.90
N GLN A 549 8.79 -52.00 -41.15
CA GLN A 549 9.99 -52.64 -41.73
C GLN A 549 11.29 -51.87 -41.45
N ILE A 550 12.01 -52.28 -40.40
CA ILE A 550 13.48 -52.34 -40.20
C ILE A 550 13.68 -53.01 -38.83
N ALA A 551 13.36 -54.30 -38.76
CA ALA A 551 13.36 -55.10 -37.52
C ALA A 551 13.79 -56.56 -37.78
N VAL A 552 14.65 -56.77 -38.77
CA VAL A 552 15.01 -58.09 -39.32
C VAL A 552 16.52 -58.33 -39.39
N GLU A 553 17.35 -57.28 -39.44
CA GLU A 553 18.73 -57.40 -39.95
C GLU A 553 19.84 -57.61 -38.89
N GLN A 554 19.60 -57.29 -37.61
CA GLN A 554 20.69 -57.24 -36.60
C GLN A 554 20.54 -58.22 -35.42
N THR A 555 19.75 -59.27 -35.58
CA THR A 555 19.63 -60.36 -34.58
C THR A 555 20.73 -61.43 -34.68
N GLU A 556 21.43 -61.57 -35.80
CA GLU A 556 22.41 -62.67 -36.01
C GLU A 556 23.82 -62.41 -35.45
N ILE A 557 24.29 -61.16 -35.43
CA ILE A 557 25.68 -60.82 -35.04
C ILE A 557 25.92 -61.08 -33.54
N ALA A 558 24.88 -61.02 -32.71
CA ALA A 558 24.97 -61.03 -31.24
C ALA A 558 25.34 -62.39 -30.59
N GLN A 559 25.38 -63.51 -31.33
CA GLN A 559 25.47 -64.85 -30.72
C GLN A 559 26.81 -65.58 -30.89
N GLN A 560 27.64 -65.28 -31.91
CA GLN A 560 28.78 -66.16 -32.25
C GLN A 560 30.12 -65.80 -31.57
N GLN A 561 30.40 -64.53 -31.29
CA GLN A 561 31.73 -64.10 -30.78
C GLN A 561 31.83 -64.10 -29.24
N ARG A 562 30.73 -64.39 -28.53
CA ARG A 562 30.57 -64.20 -27.07
C ARG A 562 31.25 -65.27 -26.18
N THR A 563 31.80 -66.34 -26.75
CA THR A 563 31.94 -67.62 -26.02
C THR A 563 33.35 -68.14 -25.77
N LEU A 564 34.39 -67.65 -26.47
CA LEU A 564 35.69 -68.35 -26.53
C LEU A 564 36.95 -67.52 -26.28
N ALA A 565 36.89 -66.18 -26.29
CA ALA A 565 38.08 -65.33 -26.05
C ALA A 565 38.20 -64.83 -24.60
N ASP A 566 37.09 -64.38 -24.00
CA ASP A 566 37.12 -63.58 -22.77
C ASP A 566 37.53 -64.36 -21.52
N SER A 567 37.18 -65.65 -21.45
CA SER A 567 37.33 -66.48 -20.24
C SER A 567 38.78 -66.71 -19.82
N ALA A 568 39.72 -66.73 -20.76
CA ALA A 568 41.13 -67.07 -20.49
C ALA A 568 41.98 -65.86 -20.06
N ALA A 569 41.68 -64.66 -20.58
CA ALA A 569 42.50 -63.47 -20.31
C ALA A 569 42.20 -62.83 -18.95
N ILE A 570 40.90 -62.75 -18.59
CA ILE A 570 40.40 -61.96 -17.44
C ILE A 570 41.03 -62.39 -16.09
N VAL A 571 41.27 -63.68 -15.89
CA VAL A 571 41.77 -64.22 -14.60
C VAL A 571 43.19 -63.76 -14.29
N ALA A 572 44.05 -63.63 -15.31
CA ALA A 572 45.44 -63.22 -15.13
C ALA A 572 45.58 -61.72 -14.82
N THR A 573 44.75 -60.87 -15.44
CA THR A 573 44.73 -59.42 -15.16
C THR A 573 44.15 -59.12 -13.78
N LEU A 574 43.05 -59.78 -13.39
CA LEU A 574 42.39 -59.58 -12.09
C LEU A 574 43.36 -59.76 -10.91
N ALA A 575 44.20 -60.80 -10.94
CA ALA A 575 45.14 -61.10 -9.85
C ALA A 575 46.18 -59.99 -9.63
N LYS A 576 46.64 -59.31 -10.70
CA LYS A 576 47.58 -58.20 -10.60
C LYS A 576 46.88 -56.90 -10.18
N VAL A 577 45.74 -56.59 -10.80
CA VAL A 577 44.94 -55.39 -10.48
C VAL A 577 44.51 -55.37 -9.02
N LEU A 578 44.23 -56.53 -8.41
CA LEU A 578 43.91 -56.64 -6.97
C LEU A 578 45.06 -56.18 -6.04
N ALA A 579 46.32 -56.44 -6.40
CA ALA A 579 47.46 -56.04 -5.59
C ALA A 579 47.69 -54.52 -5.65
N ASP A 580 47.69 -53.96 -6.87
CA ASP A 580 47.85 -52.51 -7.09
C ASP A 580 46.64 -51.72 -6.53
N SER A 581 45.42 -52.27 -6.64
CA SER A 581 44.19 -51.73 -6.06
C SER A 581 44.28 -51.65 -4.53
N ASN A 582 44.68 -52.72 -3.84
CA ASN A 582 44.78 -52.70 -2.37
C ASN A 582 45.80 -51.67 -1.86
N ALA A 583 46.90 -51.44 -2.59
CA ALA A 583 47.85 -50.39 -2.26
C ALA A 583 47.26 -48.98 -2.49
N ALA A 584 46.55 -48.78 -3.61
CA ALA A 584 45.86 -47.53 -3.90
C ALA A 584 44.71 -47.23 -2.91
N VAL A 585 43.99 -48.26 -2.45
CA VAL A 585 42.96 -48.14 -1.41
C VAL A 585 43.55 -47.68 -0.08
N ALA A 586 44.74 -48.14 0.30
CA ALA A 586 45.39 -47.71 1.54
C ALA A 586 45.81 -46.22 1.50
N THR A 587 46.39 -45.74 0.39
CA THR A 587 46.69 -44.30 0.23
C THR A 587 45.42 -43.47 0.11
N TYR A 588 44.42 -43.94 -0.63
CA TYR A 588 43.10 -43.29 -0.72
C TYR A 588 42.40 -43.18 0.64
N GLN A 589 42.46 -44.23 1.49
CA GLN A 589 41.96 -44.18 2.86
C GLN A 589 42.70 -43.16 3.74
N SER A 590 44.01 -42.99 3.57
CA SER A 590 44.77 -41.94 4.29
C SER A 590 44.37 -40.52 3.85
N ILE A 591 44.08 -40.34 2.56
CA ILE A 591 43.59 -39.07 1.99
C ILE A 591 42.15 -38.79 2.45
N ILE A 592 41.29 -39.81 2.49
CA ILE A 592 39.94 -39.72 3.07
C ILE A 592 40.01 -39.36 4.56
N ALA A 593 40.87 -40.02 5.35
CA ALA A 593 41.00 -39.74 6.77
C ALA A 593 41.35 -38.27 7.04
N LYS A 594 42.32 -37.71 6.28
CA LYS A 594 42.67 -36.30 6.38
C LYS A 594 41.58 -35.37 5.84
N ARG A 595 40.96 -35.70 4.70
CA ARG A 595 39.81 -34.94 4.16
C ARG A 595 38.62 -34.93 5.14
N ASN A 596 38.43 -35.99 5.92
CA ASN A 596 37.42 -36.07 6.97
C ASN A 596 37.79 -35.23 8.20
N GLU A 597 39.08 -35.09 8.53
CA GLU A 597 39.59 -34.17 9.56
C GLU A 597 39.37 -32.71 9.13
N ASP A 598 39.74 -32.36 7.88
CA ASP A 598 39.49 -31.05 7.28
C ASP A 598 37.97 -30.74 7.23
N LEU A 599 37.13 -31.72 6.85
CA LEU A 599 35.67 -31.60 6.85
C LEU A 599 35.08 -31.45 8.26
N ALA A 600 35.63 -32.13 9.27
CA ALA A 600 35.19 -31.99 10.66
C ALA A 600 35.50 -30.59 11.21
N GLU A 601 36.64 -30.01 10.85
CA GLU A 601 36.98 -28.63 11.21
C GLU A 601 36.06 -27.61 10.50
N VAL A 602 35.78 -27.80 9.21
CA VAL A 602 34.79 -26.98 8.49
C VAL A 602 33.39 -27.12 9.11
N GLN A 603 32.97 -28.33 9.50
CA GLN A 603 31.72 -28.55 10.21
C GLN A 603 31.69 -27.90 11.60
N ARG A 604 32.83 -27.83 12.31
CA ARG A 604 32.95 -27.13 13.59
C ARG A 604 32.77 -25.63 13.43
N VAL A 605 33.48 -25.02 12.48
CA VAL A 605 33.35 -23.58 12.16
C VAL A 605 31.93 -23.24 11.69
N LEU A 606 31.30 -24.11 10.88
CA LEU A 606 29.91 -23.96 10.46
C LEU A 606 28.93 -24.09 11.63
N ALA A 607 29.16 -25.01 12.56
CA ALA A 607 28.35 -25.15 13.77
C ALA A 607 28.46 -23.93 14.70
N ASP A 608 29.66 -23.39 14.87
CA ASP A 608 29.90 -22.16 15.65
C ASP A 608 29.21 -20.94 15.00
N SER A 609 29.25 -20.83 13.66
CA SER A 609 28.50 -19.79 12.92
C SER A 609 26.99 -19.97 13.08
N ASN A 610 26.47 -21.18 12.86
CA ASN A 610 25.05 -21.48 13.02
C ASN A 610 24.56 -21.22 14.46
N ALA A 611 25.40 -21.45 15.47
CA ALA A 611 25.10 -21.11 16.86
C ALA A 611 25.09 -19.59 17.10
N ALA A 612 26.00 -18.83 16.47
CA ALA A 612 25.98 -17.37 16.51
C ALA A 612 24.72 -16.80 15.82
N ASP A 613 24.35 -17.33 14.66
CA ASP A 613 23.17 -16.91 13.90
C ASP A 613 21.85 -17.32 14.57
N ALA A 614 21.78 -18.50 15.20
CA ALA A 614 20.65 -18.88 16.04
C ALA A 614 20.49 -17.95 17.26
N ASN A 615 21.60 -17.50 17.88
CA ASN A 615 21.55 -16.50 18.95
C ASN A 615 21.13 -15.11 18.44
N ARG A 616 21.54 -14.70 17.24
CA ARG A 616 21.04 -13.47 16.57
C ARG A 616 19.54 -13.56 16.32
N GLN A 617 19.07 -14.63 15.68
CA GLN A 617 17.65 -14.88 15.41
C GLN A 617 16.82 -14.91 16.69
N ARG A 618 17.33 -15.52 17.77
CA ARG A 618 16.67 -15.52 19.08
C ARG A 618 16.59 -14.10 19.67
N THR A 619 17.68 -13.34 19.64
CA THR A 619 17.72 -11.96 20.16
C THR A 619 16.73 -11.07 19.40
N GLU A 620 16.67 -11.23 18.08
CA GLU A 620 15.72 -10.53 17.21
C GLU A 620 14.27 -10.98 17.45
N ALA A 621 14.01 -12.27 17.70
CA ALA A 621 12.68 -12.75 18.09
C ALA A 621 12.23 -12.23 19.47
N GLU A 622 13.13 -12.14 20.45
CA GLU A 622 12.87 -11.54 21.76
C GLU A 622 12.62 -10.02 21.64
N ARG A 623 13.34 -9.34 20.73
CA ARG A 623 13.08 -7.95 20.35
C ARG A 623 11.71 -7.77 19.69
N GLN A 624 11.41 -8.52 18.63
CA GLN A 624 10.15 -8.42 17.90
C GLN A 624 8.93 -8.72 18.79
N ARG A 625 9.06 -9.66 19.73
CA ARG A 625 8.05 -9.92 20.77
C ARG A 625 7.84 -8.70 21.68
N THR A 626 8.91 -8.01 22.07
CA THR A 626 8.86 -6.78 22.86
C THR A 626 8.22 -5.64 22.06
N ASP A 627 8.64 -5.43 20.81
CA ASP A 627 8.08 -4.40 19.92
C ASP A 627 6.60 -4.68 19.59
N ALA A 628 6.17 -5.94 19.57
CA ALA A 628 4.76 -6.32 19.43
C ALA A 628 3.95 -6.04 20.71
N TYR A 629 4.52 -6.30 21.89
CA TYR A 629 3.91 -6.00 23.18
C TYR A 629 3.74 -4.49 23.39
N ASN A 630 4.77 -3.69 23.09
CA ASN A 630 4.70 -2.23 23.15
C ASN A 630 3.62 -1.68 22.20
N ARG A 631 3.59 -2.14 20.94
CA ARG A 631 2.54 -1.74 19.97
C ARG A 631 1.13 -2.12 20.41
N ARG A 632 0.94 -3.27 21.07
CA ARG A 632 -0.35 -3.64 21.69
C ARG A 632 -0.76 -2.61 22.77
N LEU A 633 0.17 -2.21 23.64
CA LEU A 633 -0.12 -1.28 24.74
C LEU A 633 -0.37 0.15 24.26
N LEU A 634 0.33 0.61 23.22
CA LEU A 634 0.02 1.89 22.54
C LEU A 634 -1.37 1.87 21.89
N SER A 635 -1.79 0.75 21.30
CA SER A 635 -3.16 0.60 20.78
C SER A 635 -4.22 0.60 21.89
N ILE A 636 -3.92 -0.01 23.05
CA ILE A 636 -4.78 0.06 24.25
C ILE A 636 -4.84 1.51 24.78
N ALA A 637 -3.73 2.24 24.80
CA ALA A 637 -3.69 3.65 25.19
C ALA A 637 -4.60 4.53 24.32
N GLN A 638 -4.44 4.45 23.00
CA GLN A 638 -5.31 5.13 22.03
C GLN A 638 -6.79 4.77 22.27
N SER A 639 -7.10 3.48 22.46
CA SER A 639 -8.46 2.99 22.72
C SER A 639 -9.04 3.56 24.03
N MET A 640 -8.26 3.64 25.11
CA MET A 640 -8.70 4.24 26.38
C MET A 640 -8.97 5.74 26.23
N SER A 641 -8.13 6.48 25.52
CA SER A 641 -8.35 7.92 25.31
C SER A 641 -9.60 8.20 24.47
N VAL A 642 -9.81 7.46 23.37
CA VAL A 642 -11.02 7.57 22.55
C VAL A 642 -12.29 7.15 23.33
N LYS A 643 -12.18 6.20 24.27
CA LYS A 643 -13.29 5.85 25.19
C LYS A 643 -13.54 6.94 26.24
N SER A 644 -12.53 7.65 26.73
CA SER A 644 -12.68 8.78 27.67
C SER A 644 -13.62 9.86 27.12
N LEU A 645 -13.46 10.19 25.83
CA LEU A 645 -14.32 11.12 25.09
C LEU A 645 -15.80 10.69 25.00
N GLN A 646 -16.13 9.43 25.35
CA GLN A 646 -17.49 8.87 25.31
C GLN A 646 -18.12 8.71 26.72
N VAL A 647 -17.40 9.07 27.79
CA VAL A 647 -17.88 8.98 29.18
C VAL A 647 -18.42 10.33 29.64
N ASP A 648 -19.70 10.60 29.41
CA ASP A 648 -20.30 11.91 29.73
C ASP A 648 -20.66 12.12 31.21
N ASN A 649 -20.83 11.03 31.98
CA ASN A 649 -21.50 11.05 33.29
C ASN A 649 -20.64 10.63 34.50
N ASP A 650 -19.38 10.22 34.29
CA ASP A 650 -18.43 9.91 35.38
C ASP A 650 -17.09 10.61 35.13
N THR A 651 -16.86 11.70 35.85
CA THR A 651 -15.63 12.50 35.79
C THR A 651 -14.40 11.70 36.19
N ASN A 652 -14.51 10.82 37.19
CA ASN A 652 -13.41 9.98 37.64
C ASN A 652 -13.03 9.00 36.53
N LEU A 653 -14.00 8.29 35.95
CA LEU A 653 -13.73 7.32 34.88
C LEU A 653 -13.20 7.99 33.60
N LYS A 654 -13.75 9.13 33.18
CA LYS A 654 -13.22 9.93 32.06
C LYS A 654 -11.73 10.27 32.30
N ALA A 655 -11.42 10.84 33.45
CA ALA A 655 -10.08 11.28 33.82
C ALA A 655 -9.08 10.11 33.95
N LEU A 656 -9.47 9.00 34.58
CA LEU A 656 -8.65 7.80 34.71
C LEU A 656 -8.32 7.18 33.35
N LEU A 657 -9.30 7.11 32.43
CA LEU A 657 -9.07 6.63 31.07
C LEU A 657 -8.08 7.50 30.29
N ALA A 658 -8.23 8.82 30.36
CA ALA A 658 -7.34 9.77 29.70
C ALA A 658 -5.91 9.72 30.27
N TYR A 659 -5.76 9.68 31.60
CA TYR A 659 -4.44 9.67 32.23
C TYR A 659 -3.74 8.31 32.12
N GLN A 660 -4.47 7.19 32.23
CA GLN A 660 -3.87 5.87 31.99
C GLN A 660 -3.46 5.67 30.52
N ALA A 661 -4.19 6.27 29.58
CA ALA A 661 -3.78 6.34 28.17
C ALA A 661 -2.45 7.09 28.02
N TYR A 662 -2.32 8.27 28.63
CA TYR A 662 -1.05 9.01 28.65
C TYR A 662 0.10 8.18 29.26
N LEU A 663 -0.11 7.56 30.42
CA LEU A 663 0.93 6.76 31.10
C LEU A 663 1.42 5.59 30.25
N TYR A 664 0.55 4.92 29.50
CA TYR A 664 0.95 3.87 28.55
C TYR A 664 1.60 4.44 27.28
N ASN A 665 1.17 5.62 26.80
CA ASN A 665 1.81 6.26 25.66
C ASN A 665 3.26 6.67 25.98
N ASP A 666 3.51 7.27 27.15
CA ASP A 666 4.86 7.61 27.64
C ASP A 666 5.72 6.35 27.88
N ALA A 667 5.21 5.39 28.67
CA ALA A 667 5.99 4.23 29.10
C ALA A 667 6.38 3.26 27.97
N TYR A 668 5.63 3.21 26.86
CA TYR A 668 5.85 2.26 25.75
C TYR A 668 6.30 2.94 24.45
N GLY A 669 6.74 4.20 24.49
CA GLY A 669 7.39 4.87 23.37
C GLY A 669 6.46 5.40 22.28
N GLY A 670 5.26 5.85 22.66
CA GLY A 670 4.34 6.58 21.78
C GLY A 670 4.75 8.04 21.60
N ASN A 671 4.11 8.74 20.66
CA ASN A 671 4.35 10.16 20.42
C ASN A 671 3.77 11.01 21.56
N GLU A 672 4.56 11.89 22.19
CA GLU A 672 4.12 12.82 23.25
C GLU A 672 2.93 13.70 22.80
N HIS A 673 2.90 14.03 21.51
CA HIS A 673 1.96 14.94 20.86
C HIS A 673 0.81 14.22 20.13
N HIS A 674 0.59 12.93 20.41
CA HIS A 674 -0.45 12.12 19.75
C HIS A 674 -1.86 12.70 19.93
N ALA A 675 -2.54 13.03 18.81
CA ALA A 675 -3.81 13.74 18.78
C ALA A 675 -4.90 13.13 19.70
N ASP A 676 -5.14 11.82 19.63
CA ASP A 676 -6.15 11.16 20.49
C ASP A 676 -5.82 11.23 21.99
N ILE A 677 -4.53 11.19 22.36
CA ILE A 677 -4.08 11.25 23.77
C ILE A 677 -4.30 12.68 24.29
N TYR A 678 -3.88 13.69 23.52
CA TYR A 678 -4.17 15.09 23.83
C TYR A 678 -5.68 15.33 23.98
N ALA A 679 -6.50 14.82 23.04
CA ALA A 679 -7.94 15.07 23.03
C ALA A 679 -8.63 14.56 24.31
N GLY A 680 -8.36 13.32 24.72
CA GLY A 680 -8.93 12.77 25.96
C GLY A 680 -8.47 13.50 27.22
N LEU A 681 -7.20 13.90 27.30
CA LEU A 681 -6.66 14.69 28.41
C LEU A 681 -7.31 16.09 28.50
N TYR A 682 -7.43 16.79 27.37
CA TYR A 682 -8.01 18.13 27.28
C TYR A 682 -9.50 18.12 27.65
N ASP A 683 -10.25 17.14 27.14
CA ASP A 683 -11.66 16.93 27.48
C ASP A 683 -11.85 16.63 28.98
N ALA A 684 -11.05 15.70 29.54
CA ALA A 684 -11.09 15.37 30.97
C ALA A 684 -10.88 16.60 31.87
N ILE A 685 -9.92 17.49 31.55
CA ILE A 685 -9.68 18.71 32.32
C ILE A 685 -10.80 19.73 32.14
N SER A 686 -11.37 19.85 30.93
CA SER A 686 -12.53 20.70 30.70
C SER A 686 -13.73 20.28 31.54
N PHE A 687 -13.85 18.98 31.85
CA PHE A 687 -14.85 18.44 32.76
C PHE A 687 -14.52 18.69 34.24
N ILE A 688 -13.27 18.46 34.66
CA ILE A 688 -12.79 18.66 36.04
C ILE A 688 -12.88 20.15 36.46
N ARG A 689 -12.37 21.05 35.63
CA ARG A 689 -12.31 22.50 35.92
C ARG A 689 -13.54 23.28 35.42
N GLY A 690 -14.40 22.64 34.61
CA GLY A 690 -15.60 23.24 34.01
C GLY A 690 -15.31 24.08 32.76
N ALA A 691 -16.31 24.21 31.89
CA ALA A 691 -16.20 24.79 30.53
C ALA A 691 -15.73 26.26 30.43
N GLY A 692 -15.55 26.98 31.55
CA GLY A 692 -14.97 28.32 31.59
C GLY A 692 -13.48 28.37 31.95
N TYR A 693 -12.84 27.24 32.27
CA TYR A 693 -11.53 27.23 32.94
C TYR A 693 -10.41 27.88 32.13
N ASN A 694 -10.49 27.88 30.80
CA ASN A 694 -9.51 28.46 29.88
C ASN A 694 -10.07 29.58 28.98
N VAL A 695 -11.29 30.04 29.27
CA VAL A 695 -11.97 31.12 28.54
C VAL A 695 -11.65 32.48 29.14
N PHE A 696 -11.51 33.51 28.29
CA PHE A 696 -11.47 34.93 28.66
C PHE A 696 -12.61 35.69 27.95
N THR A 697 -13.17 36.70 28.62
CA THR A 697 -14.35 37.48 28.16
C THR A 697 -14.15 38.96 28.41
N GLY A 698 -14.33 39.82 27.40
CA GLY A 698 -14.14 41.28 27.55
C GLY A 698 -14.26 42.11 26.26
N HIS A 699 -14.23 41.48 25.08
CA HIS A 699 -14.58 42.11 23.81
C HIS A 699 -16.10 42.09 23.57
N ASP A 700 -16.61 43.09 22.85
CA ASP A 700 -18.03 43.20 22.47
C ASP A 700 -18.31 42.76 21.01
N ASP A 701 -17.27 42.42 20.24
CA ASP A 701 -17.32 41.89 18.86
C ASP A 701 -16.15 40.91 18.62
N ALA A 702 -16.10 40.30 17.44
CA ALA A 702 -15.08 39.34 16.98
C ALA A 702 -13.64 39.82 17.19
N VAL A 703 -12.80 38.97 17.79
CA VAL A 703 -11.37 39.29 18.03
C VAL A 703 -10.53 38.97 16.79
N ARG A 704 -9.87 40.00 16.24
CA ARG A 704 -9.24 39.97 14.91
C ARG A 704 -7.75 39.74 14.94
N SER A 705 -7.07 40.15 16.00
CA SER A 705 -5.62 40.00 16.14
C SER A 705 -5.21 39.93 17.61
N LEU A 706 -4.13 39.21 17.87
CA LEU A 706 -3.57 38.87 19.18
C LEU A 706 -2.05 39.00 19.10
N ALA A 707 -1.41 39.54 20.15
CA ALA A 707 0.04 39.63 20.24
C ALA A 707 0.51 39.51 21.70
N PHE A 708 1.49 38.65 21.98
CA PHE A 708 2.12 38.56 23.31
C PHE A 708 3.17 39.65 23.53
N ASP A 709 3.27 40.12 24.78
CA ASP A 709 4.24 41.10 25.25
C ASP A 709 5.59 40.37 25.50
N PRO A 710 6.66 40.60 24.70
CA PRO A 710 7.83 39.73 24.63
C PRO A 710 8.47 39.40 25.99
N GLY A 711 8.64 38.10 26.26
CA GLY A 711 9.22 37.61 27.52
C GLY A 711 8.30 37.72 28.75
N SER A 712 7.00 37.99 28.58
CA SER A 712 6.03 38.02 29.68
C SER A 712 4.78 37.16 29.43
N SER A 713 4.03 36.88 30.50
CA SER A 713 2.73 36.20 30.46
C SER A 713 1.55 37.12 30.14
N ASN A 714 1.81 38.34 29.64
CA ASN A 714 0.79 39.30 29.23
C ASN A 714 0.63 39.28 27.71
N PHE A 715 -0.60 39.55 27.25
CA PHE A 715 -0.88 39.69 25.83
C PHE A 715 -1.87 40.83 25.58
N TYR A 716 -1.94 41.25 24.32
CA TYR A 716 -2.89 42.25 23.84
C TYR A 716 -3.83 41.60 22.83
N SER A 717 -5.09 42.00 22.84
CA SER A 717 -6.11 41.58 21.87
C SER A 717 -6.84 42.78 21.29
N THR A 718 -7.31 42.65 20.04
CA THR A 718 -8.13 43.69 19.40
C THR A 718 -9.18 43.12 18.46
N GLY A 719 -10.34 43.76 18.36
CA GLY A 719 -11.51 43.25 17.64
C GLY A 719 -12.24 44.29 16.78
N SER A 720 -13.39 43.91 16.21
CA SER A 720 -14.25 44.88 15.50
C SER A 720 -14.94 45.90 16.42
N ASP A 721 -14.91 45.68 17.73
CA ASP A 721 -15.38 46.60 18.77
C ASP A 721 -14.45 47.82 18.96
N GLY A 722 -13.32 47.86 18.24
CA GLY A 722 -12.37 48.97 18.27
C GLY A 722 -11.59 49.10 19.57
N ARG A 723 -11.72 48.13 20.49
CA ARG A 723 -10.92 48.09 21.71
C ARG A 723 -9.56 47.46 21.48
N ILE A 724 -8.57 47.94 22.25
CA ILE A 724 -7.33 47.19 22.51
C ILE A 724 -7.32 46.86 24.01
N LEU A 725 -7.28 45.58 24.33
CA LEU A 725 -7.30 45.08 25.71
C LEU A 725 -5.94 44.44 26.04
N LYS A 726 -5.32 44.82 27.17
CA LYS A 726 -4.16 44.12 27.72
C LYS A 726 -4.60 43.14 28.80
N TRP A 727 -4.14 41.90 28.72
CA TRP A 727 -4.52 40.78 29.60
C TRP A 727 -3.33 40.22 30.38
N SER A 728 -3.61 39.63 31.54
CA SER A 728 -2.73 38.70 32.25
C SER A 728 -3.24 37.27 32.08
N MET A 729 -2.39 36.34 31.61
CA MET A 729 -2.76 34.91 31.49
C MET A 729 -3.18 34.28 32.81
N ASN A 730 -2.54 34.67 33.93
CA ASN A 730 -2.70 33.99 35.21
C ASN A 730 -4.05 34.31 35.88
N ASP A 731 -4.40 35.59 35.97
CA ASP A 731 -5.57 36.07 36.71
C ASP A 731 -6.79 36.34 35.80
N LYS A 732 -6.60 36.21 34.48
CA LYS A 732 -7.55 36.55 33.40
C LYS A 732 -8.10 37.99 33.40
N GLN A 733 -7.57 38.86 34.25
CA GLN A 733 -7.94 40.27 34.29
C GLN A 733 -7.45 40.99 33.03
N TYR A 734 -8.20 42.01 32.61
CA TYR A 734 -7.81 42.90 31.52
C TYR A 734 -7.89 44.37 31.91
N THR A 735 -7.14 45.18 31.16
CA THR A 735 -7.22 46.64 31.18
C THR A 735 -7.49 47.13 29.75
N VAL A 736 -8.43 48.08 29.62
CA VAL A 736 -8.70 48.75 28.34
C VAL A 736 -7.55 49.72 28.08
N VAL A 737 -6.77 49.48 27.02
CA VAL A 737 -5.70 50.38 26.54
C VAL A 737 -6.30 51.46 25.65
N ILE A 738 -7.23 51.05 24.78
CA ILE A 738 -7.97 51.88 23.83
C ILE A 738 -9.42 51.41 23.79
N ASP A 739 -10.34 52.36 23.69
CA ASP A 739 -11.70 52.19 23.17
C ASP A 739 -11.87 53.23 22.06
N ASN A 740 -12.14 52.82 20.82
CA ASN A 740 -12.25 53.70 19.66
C ASN A 740 -13.33 53.23 18.68
N ASN A 741 -13.88 54.14 17.87
CA ASN A 741 -15.01 53.85 16.97
C ASN A 741 -14.61 53.26 15.60
N LEU A 742 -13.45 52.61 15.48
CA LEU A 742 -12.91 52.02 14.24
C LEU A 742 -12.72 50.51 14.40
N VAL A 743 -12.92 49.74 13.34
CA VAL A 743 -12.55 48.31 13.34
C VAL A 743 -11.02 48.19 13.33
N ASN A 744 -10.45 47.74 14.45
CA ASN A 744 -9.03 47.41 14.54
C ASN A 744 -8.80 46.06 13.85
N ARG A 745 -7.82 45.96 12.94
CA ARG A 745 -7.62 44.76 12.11
C ARG A 745 -6.46 43.88 12.56
N VAL A 746 -5.35 44.51 12.90
CA VAL A 746 -4.06 43.86 13.13
C VAL A 746 -3.28 44.65 14.17
N ILE A 747 -2.66 43.93 15.11
CA ILE A 747 -1.67 44.46 16.04
C ILE A 747 -0.35 43.70 15.89
N ALA A 748 0.76 44.41 16.06
CA ALA A 748 2.09 43.82 16.22
C ALA A 748 2.84 44.56 17.33
N ILE A 749 3.81 43.88 17.95
CA ILE A 749 4.64 44.40 19.04
C ILE A 749 6.10 44.23 18.61
N SER A 750 6.95 45.23 18.84
CA SER A 750 8.38 45.14 18.53
C SER A 750 9.07 44.09 19.40
N ASP A 751 10.09 43.39 18.89
CA ASP A 751 10.79 42.31 19.62
C ASP A 751 11.41 42.79 20.96
N ASP A 752 11.59 44.11 21.14
CA ASP A 752 12.07 44.73 22.38
C ASP A 752 10.99 45.15 23.38
N GLY A 753 9.71 44.86 23.10
CA GLY A 753 8.55 45.19 23.94
C GLY A 753 8.26 46.69 24.10
N LYS A 754 8.94 47.59 23.38
CA LYS A 754 8.75 49.05 23.57
C LYS A 754 7.59 49.63 22.77
N TRP A 755 7.24 49.04 21.64
CA TRP A 755 6.23 49.57 20.72
C TRP A 755 5.13 48.56 20.43
N LEU A 756 3.89 49.02 20.50
CA LEU A 756 2.71 48.34 19.96
C LEU A 756 2.19 49.17 18.80
N ALA A 757 1.91 48.55 17.66
CA ALA A 757 1.32 49.18 16.48
C ALA A 757 -0.04 48.53 16.17
N CYS A 758 -1.05 49.33 15.83
CA CYS A 758 -2.40 48.89 15.51
C CYS A 758 -2.86 49.48 14.17
N GLY A 759 -3.22 48.59 13.24
CA GLY A 759 -3.78 48.93 11.93
C GLY A 759 -5.30 48.94 12.00
N THR A 760 -5.91 50.07 11.63
CA THR A 760 -7.36 50.29 11.71
C THR A 760 -8.01 50.22 10.32
N ASP A 761 -9.34 50.23 10.28
CA ASP A 761 -10.10 50.35 9.03
C ASP A 761 -10.11 51.78 8.42
N GLY A 762 -9.30 52.69 9.00
CA GLY A 762 -8.97 53.99 8.43
C GLY A 762 -7.58 54.03 7.78
N VAL A 763 -7.11 55.25 7.50
CA VAL A 763 -5.81 55.56 6.87
C VAL A 763 -4.66 55.70 7.89
N GLY A 764 -4.98 55.70 9.18
CA GLY A 764 -4.04 55.94 10.28
C GLY A 764 -3.62 54.65 11.00
N ILE A 765 -2.31 54.49 11.21
CA ILE A 765 -1.73 53.56 12.19
C ILE A 765 -1.77 54.23 13.56
N GLN A 766 -2.21 53.50 14.59
CA GLN A 766 -2.06 53.92 16.00
C GLN A 766 -0.82 53.24 16.60
N VAL A 767 0.13 54.02 17.11
CA VAL A 767 1.41 53.52 17.67
C VAL A 767 1.57 53.97 19.12
N PHE A 768 1.81 53.01 20.01
CA PHE A 768 1.90 53.18 21.46
C PHE A 768 3.33 52.91 21.94
N ASN A 769 3.85 53.75 22.84
CA ASN A 769 5.12 53.47 23.51
C ASN A 769 4.84 52.82 24.87
N LEU A 770 4.94 51.50 24.93
CA LEU A 770 4.62 50.70 26.12
C LEU A 770 5.55 51.03 27.31
N SER A 771 6.79 51.44 27.05
CA SER A 771 7.75 51.86 28.09
C SER A 771 7.45 53.22 28.73
N SER A 772 6.59 54.04 28.12
CA SER A 772 6.29 55.41 28.58
C SER A 772 5.15 55.51 29.59
N GLY A 773 4.32 54.47 29.71
CA GLY A 773 3.07 54.52 30.48
C GLY A 773 1.97 55.42 29.89
N SER A 774 2.18 56.06 28.73
CA SER A 774 1.16 56.84 28.03
C SER A 774 0.16 55.93 27.32
N ALA A 775 -1.13 56.14 27.58
CA ALA A 775 -2.22 55.47 26.86
C ALA A 775 -2.55 56.14 25.52
N GLU A 776 -2.14 57.40 25.29
CA GLU A 776 -2.43 58.12 24.04
C GLU A 776 -1.55 57.61 22.87
N PRO A 777 -2.14 57.23 21.72
CA PRO A 777 -1.40 56.79 20.55
C PRO A 777 -0.80 57.97 19.77
N ARG A 778 0.39 57.74 19.21
CA ARG A 778 0.85 58.50 18.05
C ARG A 778 0.09 58.00 16.82
N ILE A 779 -0.62 58.88 16.13
CA ILE A 779 -1.36 58.55 14.91
C ILE A 779 -0.51 58.94 13.70
N PHE A 780 -0.18 57.96 12.86
CA PHE A 780 0.55 58.16 11.61
C PHE A 780 -0.38 57.91 10.42
N ASN A 781 -0.70 58.96 9.64
CA ASN A 781 -1.44 58.81 8.38
C ASN A 781 -0.52 58.13 7.36
N ALA A 782 -0.80 56.86 7.10
CA ALA A 782 0.18 55.97 6.50
C ALA A 782 -0.06 55.74 5.02
N HIS A 783 -1.28 55.28 4.72
CA HIS A 783 -1.77 54.86 3.42
C HIS A 783 -2.94 55.75 3.03
N ASP A 784 -3.20 55.96 1.75
CA ASP A 784 -4.39 56.70 1.27
C ASP A 784 -5.65 55.80 1.30
N ASN A 785 -5.48 54.51 1.60
CA ASN A 785 -6.55 53.53 1.75
C ASN A 785 -6.35 52.68 3.01
N LYS A 786 -7.27 51.73 3.25
CA LYS A 786 -7.31 50.91 4.48
C LYS A 786 -6.06 50.06 4.64
N ILE A 787 -5.46 50.12 5.83
CA ILE A 787 -4.34 49.25 6.23
C ILE A 787 -4.84 47.81 6.35
N ARG A 788 -4.09 46.85 5.79
CA ARG A 788 -4.44 45.42 5.81
C ARG A 788 -3.47 44.57 6.60
N ALA A 789 -2.19 44.87 6.50
CA ALA A 789 -1.13 44.18 7.22
C ALA A 789 -0.12 45.18 7.78
N LEU A 790 0.46 44.81 8.92
CA LEU A 790 1.64 45.45 9.47
C LEU A 790 2.45 44.41 10.25
N ASP A 791 3.76 44.59 10.28
CA ASP A 791 4.69 43.74 11.03
C ASP A 791 5.97 44.53 11.36
N PHE A 792 6.78 44.07 12.31
CA PHE A 792 8.05 44.69 12.67
C PHE A 792 9.24 43.99 12.02
N ILE A 793 10.18 44.75 11.47
CA ILE A 793 11.49 44.20 11.07
C ILE A 793 12.32 43.96 12.34
N PRO A 794 12.79 42.72 12.59
CA PRO A 794 13.64 42.41 13.74
C PRO A 794 14.92 43.24 13.80
N ASN A 795 15.48 43.39 15.00
CA ASN A 795 16.70 44.13 15.34
C ASN A 795 16.62 45.66 15.22
N ASN A 796 16.02 46.21 14.16
CA ASN A 796 15.89 47.67 13.98
C ASN A 796 14.55 48.23 14.51
N ASN A 797 13.53 47.37 14.69
CA ASN A 797 12.19 47.74 15.13
C ASN A 797 11.50 48.80 14.26
N ASN A 798 11.88 48.86 12.98
CA ASN A 798 11.11 49.58 11.97
C ASN A 798 9.81 48.83 11.69
N LEU A 799 8.71 49.58 11.57
CA LEU A 799 7.40 49.03 11.26
C LEU A 799 7.20 48.97 9.74
N VAL A 800 6.77 47.83 9.21
CA VAL A 800 6.33 47.69 7.81
C VAL A 800 4.80 47.75 7.77
N THR A 801 4.22 48.45 6.79
CA THR A 801 2.76 48.49 6.57
C THR A 801 2.40 48.29 5.11
N ALA A 802 1.29 47.58 4.86
CA ALA A 802 0.70 47.40 3.54
C ALA A 802 -0.78 47.78 3.52
N GLY A 803 -1.17 48.58 2.52
CA GLY A 803 -2.50 49.13 2.35
C GLY A 803 -3.26 48.59 1.14
N LEU A 804 -4.50 49.06 0.97
CA LEU A 804 -5.30 48.88 -0.25
C LEU A 804 -4.98 49.93 -1.35
N ASP A 805 -3.79 50.52 -1.30
CA ASP A 805 -3.25 51.53 -2.21
C ASP A 805 -1.98 51.04 -2.92
N ASN A 806 -1.75 49.72 -2.97
CA ASN A 806 -0.66 49.03 -3.65
C ASN A 806 0.78 49.31 -3.15
N GLU A 807 0.97 50.28 -2.25
CA GLU A 807 2.27 50.55 -1.61
C GLU A 807 2.53 49.64 -0.39
N ILE A 808 3.81 49.29 -0.20
CA ILE A 808 4.38 48.80 1.05
C ILE A 808 5.33 49.87 1.59
N LEU A 809 5.12 50.29 2.84
CA LEU A 809 5.87 51.36 3.49
C LEU A 809 6.68 50.83 4.68
N VAL A 810 7.85 51.42 4.92
CA VAL A 810 8.69 51.18 6.10
C VAL A 810 8.83 52.46 6.91
N TRP A 811 8.72 52.34 8.24
CA TRP A 811 8.66 53.43 9.19
C TRP A 811 9.74 53.33 10.27
N ASP A 812 10.46 54.42 10.51
CA ASP A 812 11.29 54.59 11.71
C ASP A 812 10.45 55.26 12.79
N LEU A 813 10.02 54.49 13.80
CA LEU A 813 9.17 54.99 14.89
C LEU A 813 9.88 55.94 15.86
N SER A 814 11.22 56.01 15.83
CA SER A 814 12.01 56.89 16.71
C SER A 814 11.88 58.37 16.31
N ASN A 815 11.85 58.64 15.00
CA ASN A 815 11.71 59.98 14.42
C ASN A 815 10.39 60.20 13.65
N GLY A 816 9.64 59.15 13.35
CA GLY A 816 8.35 59.22 12.65
C GLY A 816 8.46 59.37 11.13
N SER A 817 9.62 59.09 10.53
CA SER A 817 9.80 59.11 9.07
C SER A 817 9.27 57.84 8.40
N LYS A 818 8.85 57.98 7.13
CA LYS A 818 8.38 56.87 6.29
C LYS A 818 9.10 56.87 4.94
N GLN A 819 9.32 55.68 4.39
CA GLN A 819 9.86 55.45 3.05
C GLN A 819 9.05 54.37 2.34
N SER A 820 8.92 54.46 1.01
CA SER A 820 8.37 53.36 0.21
C SER A 820 9.41 52.25 0.10
N PHE A 821 8.97 51.01 0.33
CA PHE A 821 9.78 49.80 0.25
C PHE A 821 9.58 49.08 -1.08
N ALA A 822 8.32 48.88 -1.47
CA ALA A 822 7.96 48.28 -2.75
C ALA A 822 6.53 48.67 -3.17
N GLU A 823 6.27 48.58 -4.49
CA GLU A 823 4.95 48.69 -5.10
C GLU A 823 4.62 47.36 -5.81
N HIS A 824 3.34 47.00 -5.88
CA HIS A 824 2.88 45.82 -6.59
C HIS A 824 1.48 46.00 -7.20
N ASP A 825 1.18 45.24 -8.25
CA ASP A 825 0.05 45.46 -9.14
C ASP A 825 -1.32 45.12 -8.50
N SER A 826 -1.31 44.36 -7.40
CA SER A 826 -2.49 44.04 -6.58
C SER A 826 -2.20 44.30 -5.09
N PRO A 827 -3.20 44.72 -4.29
CA PRO A 827 -3.02 44.96 -2.86
C PRO A 827 -2.48 43.74 -2.10
N VAL A 828 -1.36 43.94 -1.41
CA VAL A 828 -0.79 42.98 -0.46
C VAL A 828 -1.59 43.08 0.83
N GLN A 829 -2.43 42.08 1.11
CA GLN A 829 -3.39 42.11 2.22
C GLN A 829 -2.97 41.27 3.44
N ILE A 830 -1.81 40.63 3.35
CA ILE A 830 -1.07 40.01 4.45
C ILE A 830 0.44 40.17 4.16
N LEU A 831 1.22 40.42 5.20
CA LEU A 831 2.67 40.67 5.16
C LEU A 831 3.27 40.08 6.45
N VAL A 832 4.40 39.37 6.32
CA VAL A 832 5.16 38.78 7.44
C VAL A 832 6.67 38.90 7.19
N VAL A 833 7.45 39.13 8.24
CA VAL A 833 8.92 39.21 8.20
C VAL A 833 9.53 37.97 8.85
N SER A 834 10.60 37.41 8.27
CA SER A 834 11.34 36.28 8.85
C SER A 834 12.01 36.69 10.17
N LYS A 835 12.11 35.77 11.15
CA LYS A 835 12.70 36.08 12.46
C LYS A 835 14.18 36.47 12.44
N ASP A 836 14.89 36.22 11.34
CA ASP A 836 16.26 36.70 11.11
C ASP A 836 16.34 38.07 10.41
N GLY A 837 15.20 38.67 10.07
CA GLY A 837 15.04 40.00 9.45
C GLY A 837 15.44 40.11 7.98
N LYS A 838 15.85 39.03 7.30
CA LYS A 838 16.37 39.09 5.92
C LYS A 838 15.29 38.97 4.85
N TRP A 839 14.22 38.24 5.13
CA TRP A 839 13.17 37.95 4.17
C TRP A 839 11.83 38.53 4.64
N MET A 840 11.06 39.00 3.67
CA MET A 840 9.67 39.39 3.88
C MET A 840 8.80 38.67 2.86
N ALA A 841 7.64 38.21 3.26
CA ALA A 841 6.66 37.58 2.38
C ALA A 841 5.33 38.33 2.44
N GLY A 842 4.60 38.33 1.33
CA GLY A 842 3.32 39.01 1.20
C GLY A 842 2.35 38.25 0.30
N GLY A 843 1.06 38.36 0.63
CA GLY A 843 -0.02 37.66 -0.07
C GLY A 843 -1.02 38.62 -0.69
N THR A 844 -1.30 38.47 -1.98
CA THR A 844 -2.39 39.18 -2.67
C THR A 844 -3.68 38.36 -2.62
N ARG A 845 -4.82 39.04 -2.61
CA ARG A 845 -6.13 38.36 -2.64
C ARG A 845 -6.77 38.31 -4.02
N ASP A 846 -6.50 39.29 -4.87
CA ASP A 846 -7.19 39.40 -6.15
C ASP A 846 -6.51 38.56 -7.25
N LEU A 847 -5.16 38.49 -7.21
CA LEU A 847 -4.34 37.67 -8.11
C LEU A 847 -3.99 36.29 -7.52
N GLY A 848 -4.03 36.13 -6.19
CA GLY A 848 -3.72 34.86 -5.52
C GLY A 848 -2.21 34.56 -5.50
N GLU A 849 -1.38 35.60 -5.32
CA GLU A 849 0.07 35.50 -5.38
C GLU A 849 0.73 35.46 -4.00
N ILE A 850 1.85 34.74 -3.91
CA ILE A 850 2.81 34.86 -2.82
C ILE A 850 4.09 35.47 -3.38
N ILE A 851 4.46 36.62 -2.83
CA ILE A 851 5.67 37.38 -3.20
C ILE A 851 6.66 37.31 -2.03
N ILE A 852 7.93 37.11 -2.33
CA ILE A 852 9.05 37.24 -1.39
C ILE A 852 9.94 38.42 -1.80
N TRP A 853 10.41 39.17 -0.83
CA TRP A 853 11.44 40.21 -0.95
C TRP A 853 12.62 39.92 -0.04
N ASN A 854 13.82 40.28 -0.48
CA ASN A 854 14.96 40.51 0.39
C ASN A 854 14.80 41.90 1.05
N VAL A 855 14.91 41.99 2.37
CA VAL A 855 14.71 43.24 3.13
C VAL A 855 15.83 44.25 2.87
N ASP A 856 17.07 43.78 2.67
CA ASP A 856 18.22 44.62 2.33
C ASP A 856 18.25 45.04 0.85
N ASN A 857 17.56 44.31 -0.03
CA ASN A 857 17.39 44.67 -1.44
C ASN A 857 15.94 44.46 -1.93
N PRO A 858 15.04 45.45 -1.71
CA PRO A 858 13.63 45.34 -2.10
C PRO A 858 13.39 45.18 -3.60
N SER A 859 14.39 45.48 -4.45
CA SER A 859 14.30 45.30 -5.90
C SER A 859 14.35 43.82 -6.33
N GLU A 860 14.86 42.92 -5.49
CA GLU A 860 14.89 41.46 -5.72
C GLU A 860 13.54 40.81 -5.36
N LYS A 861 12.41 41.40 -5.79
CA LYS A 861 11.08 40.80 -5.56
C LYS A 861 10.86 39.59 -6.45
N LYS A 862 10.42 38.47 -5.87
CA LYS A 862 10.16 37.21 -6.58
C LYS A 862 8.78 36.68 -6.21
N ILE A 863 7.90 36.57 -7.21
CA ILE A 863 6.63 35.85 -7.11
C ILE A 863 6.96 34.35 -7.14
N ILE A 864 6.50 33.60 -6.13
CA ILE A 864 6.80 32.16 -5.99
C ILE A 864 5.60 31.27 -6.30
N TYR A 865 4.40 31.86 -6.22
CA TYR A 865 3.11 31.22 -6.46
C TYR A 865 2.14 32.28 -6.98
N SER A 866 1.24 31.87 -7.87
CA SER A 866 0.20 32.71 -8.48
C SER A 866 -0.91 31.81 -9.00
N GLU A 867 -2.11 31.87 -8.39
CA GLU A 867 -3.27 31.09 -8.84
C GLU A 867 -4.54 31.97 -8.81
N LEU A 868 -4.94 32.47 -9.98
CA LEU A 868 -6.05 33.41 -10.12
C LEU A 868 -7.35 32.78 -9.60
N GLY A 869 -7.97 33.43 -8.61
CA GLY A 869 -9.16 32.91 -7.93
C GLY A 869 -8.87 32.06 -6.68
N ASN A 870 -7.61 31.93 -6.25
CA ASN A 870 -7.23 31.35 -4.96
C ASN A 870 -6.53 32.40 -4.05
N PRO A 871 -7.30 33.29 -3.38
CA PRO A 871 -6.75 34.37 -2.56
C PRO A 871 -5.87 33.87 -1.41
N VAL A 872 -4.71 34.52 -1.19
CA VAL A 872 -3.87 34.23 -0.03
C VAL A 872 -4.51 34.86 1.21
N TRP A 873 -4.87 34.04 2.19
CA TRP A 873 -5.51 34.50 3.44
C TRP A 873 -4.58 34.55 4.63
N SER A 874 -3.59 33.65 4.67
CA SER A 874 -2.65 33.46 5.78
C SER A 874 -1.27 33.09 5.24
N LEU A 875 -0.23 33.62 5.87
CA LEU A 875 1.20 33.39 5.63
C LEU A 875 1.94 33.41 6.96
N ASP A 876 2.96 32.57 7.14
CA ASP A 876 3.96 32.70 8.21
C ASP A 876 5.28 32.01 7.83
N PHE A 877 6.40 32.49 8.38
CA PHE A 877 7.73 31.87 8.26
C PHE A 877 8.01 30.94 9.44
N SER A 878 8.72 29.83 9.21
CA SER A 878 9.27 29.04 10.32
C SER A 878 10.30 29.86 11.12
N PRO A 879 10.47 29.63 12.44
CA PRO A 879 11.39 30.44 13.26
C PRO A 879 12.86 30.36 12.83
N ASP A 880 13.23 29.30 12.12
CA ASP A 880 14.55 29.08 11.51
C ASP A 880 14.69 29.62 10.08
N GLY A 881 13.62 30.23 9.55
CA GLY A 881 13.56 30.83 8.21
C GLY A 881 13.57 29.85 7.04
N LYS A 882 13.52 28.52 7.27
CA LYS A 882 13.60 27.51 6.18
C LYS A 882 12.30 27.33 5.39
N TRP A 883 11.15 27.55 6.03
CA TRP A 883 9.84 27.34 5.42
C TRP A 883 9.02 28.63 5.41
N LEU A 884 8.28 28.83 4.33
CA LEU A 884 7.16 29.77 4.26
C LEU A 884 5.88 28.94 4.09
N VAL A 885 4.90 29.16 4.96
CA VAL A 885 3.64 28.42 4.98
C VAL A 885 2.50 29.33 4.53
N SER A 886 1.54 28.78 3.79
CA SER A 886 0.40 29.51 3.23
C SER A 886 -0.91 28.72 3.35
N GLY A 887 -2.01 29.40 3.67
CA GLY A 887 -3.34 28.77 3.83
C GLY A 887 -4.34 29.22 2.76
N ASP A 888 -4.98 28.25 2.11
CA ASP A 888 -5.91 28.50 1.00
C ASP A 888 -7.40 28.53 1.39
N MET A 889 -8.27 28.79 0.40
CA MET A 889 -9.72 28.87 0.61
C MET A 889 -10.43 27.52 0.77
N GLN A 890 -9.78 26.40 0.43
CA GLN A 890 -10.36 25.07 0.50
C GLN A 890 -10.00 24.36 1.82
N GLY A 891 -8.99 24.83 2.54
CA GLY A 891 -8.55 24.26 3.81
C GLY A 891 -7.25 23.46 3.72
N ASN A 892 -6.43 23.70 2.69
CA ASN A 892 -5.11 23.10 2.55
C ASN A 892 -3.99 24.09 2.95
N VAL A 893 -2.95 23.55 3.57
CA VAL A 893 -1.77 24.28 4.05
C VAL A 893 -0.60 23.95 3.14
N LYS A 894 -0.18 24.90 2.30
CA LYS A 894 0.92 24.72 1.33
C LYS A 894 2.22 25.25 1.93
N ILE A 895 3.26 24.42 1.96
CA ILE A 895 4.57 24.70 2.56
C ILE A 895 5.62 24.82 1.46
N TRP A 896 6.40 25.90 1.52
CA TRP A 896 7.42 26.27 0.55
C TRP A 896 8.80 26.30 1.21
N ASP A 897 9.81 25.70 0.58
CA ASP A 897 11.21 25.87 0.99
C ASP A 897 11.71 27.26 0.56
N THR A 898 12.21 28.07 1.50
CA THR A 898 12.54 29.50 1.27
C THR A 898 13.85 29.73 0.49
N LYS A 899 14.63 28.67 0.26
CA LYS A 899 15.92 28.74 -0.44
C LYS A 899 15.78 28.44 -1.93
N THR A 900 14.87 27.52 -2.27
CA THR A 900 14.54 27.11 -3.64
C THR A 900 13.28 27.81 -4.16
N ASN A 901 12.38 28.17 -3.26
CA ASN A 901 11.03 28.68 -3.47
C ASN A 901 10.10 27.66 -4.15
N ASN A 902 10.35 26.37 -3.93
CA ASN A 902 9.49 25.27 -4.38
C ASN A 902 8.50 24.88 -3.27
N MET A 903 7.27 24.53 -3.65
CA MET A 903 6.31 23.88 -2.76
C MET A 903 6.81 22.46 -2.44
N ILE A 904 7.09 22.19 -1.17
CA ILE A 904 7.59 20.89 -0.69
C ILE A 904 6.49 20.01 -0.10
N MET A 905 5.38 20.59 0.37
CA MET A 905 4.30 19.85 1.02
C MET A 905 2.95 20.57 0.90
N ASN A 906 1.86 19.81 0.95
CA ASN A 906 0.48 20.32 0.89
C ASN A 906 -0.40 19.52 1.86
N LEU A 907 -0.53 20.00 3.10
CA LEU A 907 -1.27 19.32 4.16
C LEU A 907 -2.77 19.58 4.01
N ARG A 908 -3.57 18.53 4.18
CA ARG A 908 -5.03 18.58 4.04
C ARG A 908 -5.70 18.26 5.36
N GLY A 909 -6.74 19.00 5.72
CA GLY A 909 -7.56 18.64 6.88
C GLY A 909 -8.67 19.62 7.24
N HIS A 910 -8.50 20.92 6.98
CA HIS A 910 -9.58 21.88 7.24
C HIS A 910 -10.72 21.71 6.24
N ARG A 911 -11.95 21.94 6.72
CA ARG A 911 -13.19 21.81 5.95
C ARG A 911 -13.63 23.13 5.32
N ALA A 912 -12.90 24.20 5.60
CA ALA A 912 -13.09 25.54 5.07
C ALA A 912 -11.75 26.31 5.07
N ARG A 913 -11.74 27.46 4.40
CA ARG A 913 -10.67 28.46 4.36
C ARG A 913 -9.87 28.57 5.67
N ILE A 914 -8.55 28.49 5.56
CA ILE A 914 -7.63 28.82 6.65
C ILE A 914 -7.54 30.34 6.79
N THR A 915 -7.79 30.84 7.99
CA THR A 915 -7.91 32.26 8.32
C THR A 915 -6.63 32.85 8.89
N ASN A 916 -5.85 32.04 9.58
CA ASN A 916 -4.62 32.45 10.26
C ASN A 916 -3.68 31.25 10.39
N ILE A 917 -2.37 31.50 10.35
CA ILE A 917 -1.30 30.51 10.50
C ILE A 917 -0.23 31.14 11.38
N GLN A 918 0.34 30.35 12.29
CA GLN A 918 1.46 30.80 13.12
C GLN A 918 2.36 29.62 13.52
N PHE A 919 3.68 29.80 13.54
CA PHE A 919 4.59 28.86 14.21
C PHE A 919 4.72 29.14 15.71
N SER A 920 4.95 28.09 16.48
CA SER A 920 5.39 28.18 17.88
C SER A 920 6.79 28.80 17.98
N PRO A 921 7.13 29.55 19.04
CA PRO A 921 8.45 30.20 19.18
C PRO A 921 9.64 29.23 19.21
N ASP A 922 9.42 27.98 19.64
CA ASP A 922 10.43 26.91 19.66
C ASP A 922 10.47 26.10 18.35
N GLY A 923 9.56 26.39 17.42
CA GLY A 923 9.45 25.75 16.11
C GLY A 923 8.90 24.33 16.12
N LYS A 924 8.44 23.76 17.25
CA LYS A 924 7.92 22.37 17.30
C LYS A 924 6.53 22.20 16.67
N PHE A 925 5.73 23.25 16.70
CA PHE A 925 4.36 23.27 16.19
C PHE A 925 4.14 24.36 15.16
N LEU A 926 3.31 24.02 14.18
CA LEU A 926 2.62 24.92 13.26
C LEU A 926 1.14 24.94 13.66
N ALA A 927 0.58 26.11 13.98
CA ALA A 927 -0.84 26.30 14.26
C ALA A 927 -1.58 26.82 13.02
N THR A 928 -2.76 26.26 12.72
CA THR A 928 -3.61 26.71 11.61
C THR A 928 -5.06 26.87 12.06
N ALA A 929 -5.62 28.08 11.90
CA ALA A 929 -7.00 28.42 12.24
C ALA A 929 -7.91 28.42 11.01
N SER A 930 -9.20 28.12 11.17
CA SER A 930 -10.13 28.02 10.04
C SER A 930 -11.52 28.58 10.30
N ASN A 931 -12.19 28.89 9.19
CA ASN A 931 -13.63 29.07 9.07
C ASN A 931 -14.46 27.83 9.48
N ASP A 932 -13.85 26.66 9.70
CA ASP A 932 -14.55 25.47 10.19
C ASP A 932 -14.70 25.42 11.74
N GLY A 933 -14.17 26.41 12.45
CA GLY A 933 -14.24 26.53 13.92
C GLY A 933 -13.19 25.71 14.67
N SER A 934 -12.39 24.89 13.97
CA SER A 934 -11.24 24.20 14.56
C SER A 934 -9.95 25.02 14.41
N VAL A 935 -9.04 24.82 15.35
CA VAL A 935 -7.62 25.11 15.19
C VAL A 935 -6.86 23.79 15.18
N ARG A 936 -5.81 23.68 14.39
CA ARG A 936 -4.94 22.51 14.38
C ARG A 936 -3.51 22.84 14.71
N LEU A 937 -2.89 21.99 15.53
CA LEU A 937 -1.45 21.97 15.76
C LEU A 937 -0.85 20.80 14.97
N TRP A 938 0.03 21.12 14.03
CA TRP A 938 0.82 20.17 13.26
C TRP A 938 2.22 20.09 13.86
N GLU A 939 2.70 18.88 14.15
CA GLU A 939 4.05 18.64 14.65
C GLU A 939 5.06 18.84 13.51
N THR A 940 6.02 19.76 13.65
CA THR A 940 6.96 20.11 12.57
C THR A 940 8.05 19.05 12.36
N ALA A 941 8.28 18.18 13.35
CA ALA A 941 9.21 17.07 13.26
C ALA A 941 8.71 15.95 12.32
N ASP A 942 7.40 15.70 12.29
CA ASP A 942 6.76 14.83 11.31
C ASP A 942 5.35 15.34 10.96
N LEU A 943 5.28 16.16 9.91
CA LEU A 943 4.05 16.75 9.39
C LEU A 943 3.09 15.71 8.74
N ASN A 944 3.46 14.42 8.67
CA ASN A 944 2.57 13.35 8.25
C ASN A 944 1.71 12.81 9.42
N ASN A 945 2.07 13.11 10.67
CA ASN A 945 1.27 12.75 11.84
C ASN A 945 -0.10 13.43 11.83
N GLN A 946 -1.09 12.80 12.48
CA GLN A 946 -2.40 13.43 12.63
C GLN A 946 -2.28 14.67 13.54
N PRO A 947 -2.65 15.86 13.06
CA PRO A 947 -2.58 17.08 13.87
C PRO A 947 -3.56 17.06 15.05
N ILE A 948 -3.15 17.63 16.18
CA ILE A 948 -4.02 17.84 17.34
C ILE A 948 -5.14 18.81 16.93
N VAL A 949 -6.41 18.44 17.14
CA VAL A 949 -7.58 19.24 16.74
C VAL A 949 -8.19 19.95 17.95
N LEU A 950 -7.82 21.22 18.12
CA LEU A 950 -8.36 22.09 19.15
C LEU A 950 -9.79 22.51 18.76
N SER A 951 -10.76 22.00 19.52
CA SER A 951 -12.19 22.21 19.34
C SER A 951 -12.78 22.95 20.55
N GLY A 952 -13.82 23.75 20.32
CA GLY A 952 -14.50 24.53 21.38
C GLY A 952 -14.80 25.99 21.02
N ASN A 953 -14.21 26.52 19.94
CA ASN A 953 -14.66 27.78 19.35
C ASN A 953 -16.00 27.56 18.63
N SER A 954 -17.01 28.38 18.92
CA SER A 954 -18.36 28.26 18.34
C SER A 954 -18.57 29.02 17.03
N GLY A 955 -17.51 29.62 16.49
CA GLY A 955 -17.53 30.45 15.28
C GLY A 955 -16.22 30.39 14.51
N PHE A 956 -16.07 31.23 13.49
CA PHE A 956 -14.82 31.30 12.72
C PHE A 956 -13.69 31.79 13.61
N VAL A 957 -12.60 31.03 13.70
CA VAL A 957 -11.38 31.49 14.37
C VAL A 957 -10.69 32.47 13.44
N LEU A 958 -10.32 33.65 13.93
CA LEU A 958 -9.66 34.71 13.14
C LEU A 958 -8.22 34.97 13.55
N SER A 959 -7.91 34.77 14.83
CA SER A 959 -6.63 35.12 15.43
C SER A 959 -6.03 33.97 16.22
N LEU A 960 -4.70 33.85 16.11
CA LEU A 960 -3.84 32.95 16.84
C LEU A 960 -2.73 33.74 17.53
N ALA A 961 -2.33 33.32 18.73
CA ALA A 961 -1.09 33.76 19.36
C ALA A 961 -0.54 32.68 20.29
N PHE A 962 0.65 32.14 19.98
CA PHE A 962 1.41 31.33 20.94
C PHE A 962 1.99 32.21 22.05
N SER A 963 2.00 31.70 23.29
CA SER A 963 2.75 32.30 24.40
C SER A 963 4.27 32.25 24.15
N PRO A 964 5.08 33.18 24.71
CA PRO A 964 6.52 33.25 24.41
C PRO A 964 7.34 32.02 24.82
N ASP A 965 6.79 31.19 25.72
CA ASP A 965 7.35 29.91 26.17
C ASP A 965 6.87 28.71 25.34
N GLY A 966 5.97 28.91 24.37
CA GLY A 966 5.37 27.88 23.53
C GLY A 966 4.33 26.98 24.22
N ASN A 967 4.04 27.19 25.52
CA ASN A 967 3.20 26.29 26.32
C ASN A 967 1.69 26.43 26.08
N TYR A 968 1.24 27.57 25.56
CA TYR A 968 -0.17 27.86 25.29
C TYR A 968 -0.38 28.50 23.91
N LEU A 969 -1.52 28.19 23.30
CA LEU A 969 -2.05 28.87 22.12
C LEU A 969 -3.34 29.60 22.49
N LEU A 970 -3.39 30.91 22.25
CA LEU A 970 -4.62 31.70 22.31
C LEU A 970 -5.34 31.65 20.95
N THR A 971 -6.66 31.47 20.99
CA THR A 971 -7.53 31.50 19.80
C THR A 971 -8.66 32.51 19.99
N GLY A 972 -8.90 33.37 18.99
CA GLY A 972 -10.01 34.34 19.01
C GLY A 972 -11.05 34.09 17.90
N SER A 973 -12.33 34.07 18.27
CA SER A 973 -13.46 33.72 17.40
C SER A 973 -14.33 34.90 16.97
N THR A 974 -15.18 34.69 15.94
CA THR A 974 -16.27 35.62 15.58
C THR A 974 -17.49 35.53 16.48
N GLU A 975 -17.78 34.34 17.00
CA GLU A 975 -18.93 34.08 17.87
C GLU A 975 -18.52 34.10 19.34
N GLU A 976 -19.48 34.41 20.21
CA GLU A 976 -19.36 34.52 21.68
C GLU A 976 -18.35 35.55 22.23
N ASN A 977 -17.59 36.26 21.37
CA ASN A 977 -16.60 37.29 21.72
C ASN A 977 -15.54 36.82 22.74
N ARG A 978 -15.16 35.54 22.66
CA ARG A 978 -14.26 34.88 23.60
C ARG A 978 -12.86 34.70 23.05
N LEU A 979 -11.92 34.59 24.00
CA LEU A 979 -10.61 34.00 23.77
C LEU A 979 -10.54 32.67 24.52
N ILE A 980 -9.87 31.68 23.92
CA ILE A 980 -9.61 30.38 24.55
C ILE A 980 -8.10 30.16 24.58
N SER A 981 -7.56 29.79 25.75
CA SER A 981 -6.18 29.31 25.88
C SER A 981 -6.13 27.78 25.86
N SER A 982 -5.52 27.20 24.82
CA SER A 982 -5.25 25.76 24.75
C SER A 982 -3.80 25.48 25.13
N PRO A 983 -3.51 24.55 26.05
CA PRO A 983 -2.15 24.03 26.24
C PRO A 983 -1.61 23.38 24.97
N THR A 984 -0.29 23.30 24.80
CA THR A 984 0.33 22.73 23.59
C THR A 984 0.93 21.32 23.80
N SER A 985 1.46 21.03 24.99
CA SER A 985 1.94 19.69 25.37
C SER A 985 0.97 18.97 26.31
N THR A 986 0.93 17.64 26.20
CA THR A 986 0.20 16.73 27.10
C THR A 986 0.74 16.77 28.53
N SER A 987 2.00 17.15 28.74
CA SER A 987 2.62 17.33 30.06
C SER A 987 1.86 18.33 30.96
N ILE A 988 1.49 19.49 30.40
CA ILE A 988 0.74 20.56 31.10
C ILE A 988 -0.66 20.07 31.50
N LEU A 989 -1.26 19.17 30.71
CA LEU A 989 -2.57 18.61 31.00
C LEU A 989 -2.51 17.67 32.21
N VAL A 990 -1.48 16.81 32.31
CA VAL A 990 -1.49 15.74 33.32
C VAL A 990 -1.18 16.17 34.75
N GLU A 991 -0.59 17.35 34.99
CA GLU A 991 -0.18 17.80 36.34
C GLU A 991 -1.34 17.87 37.35
N GLU A 992 -2.58 18.11 36.88
CA GLU A 992 -3.75 18.29 37.76
C GLU A 992 -4.77 17.15 37.76
N ILE A 993 -4.70 16.19 36.84
CA ILE A 993 -5.77 15.19 36.69
C ILE A 993 -5.97 14.38 37.97
N CYS A 994 -4.89 13.91 38.61
CA CYS A 994 -4.96 13.21 39.90
C CYS A 994 -5.38 14.09 41.10
N ASN A 995 -5.40 15.42 40.95
CA ASN A 995 -5.92 16.33 41.98
C ASN A 995 -7.43 16.53 41.84
N GLY A 996 -7.97 16.40 40.63
CA GLY A 996 -9.39 16.57 40.30
C GLY A 996 -10.29 15.34 40.51
N ILE A 997 -9.72 14.19 40.89
CA ILE A 997 -10.45 12.92 41.09
C ILE A 997 -10.32 12.38 42.53
N ASP A 998 -11.26 11.53 42.93
CA ASP A 998 -11.34 10.96 44.29
C ASP A 998 -11.17 9.43 44.37
N ARG A 999 -11.10 8.73 43.23
CA ARG A 999 -10.91 7.27 43.14
C ARG A 999 -9.92 6.85 42.04
N ASN A 1000 -9.41 5.63 42.15
CA ASN A 1000 -8.76 4.89 41.05
C ASN A 1000 -9.78 4.00 40.31
N PHE A 1001 -9.33 3.32 39.24
CA PHE A 1001 -10.09 2.23 38.62
C PHE A 1001 -10.45 1.14 39.63
N THR A 1002 -11.66 0.60 39.52
CA THR A 1002 -12.01 -0.71 40.06
C THR A 1002 -11.37 -1.82 39.21
N ARG A 1003 -11.34 -3.06 39.72
CA ARG A 1003 -10.85 -4.22 38.93
C ARG A 1003 -11.70 -4.49 37.70
N ASP A 1004 -13.01 -4.34 37.80
CA ASP A 1004 -13.92 -4.63 36.69
C ASP A 1004 -13.75 -3.59 35.56
N GLU A 1005 -13.53 -2.32 35.90
CA GLU A 1005 -13.14 -1.28 34.93
C GLU A 1005 -11.78 -1.58 34.30
N TRP A 1006 -10.76 -1.94 35.09
CA TRP A 1006 -9.43 -2.29 34.56
C TRP A 1006 -9.50 -3.46 33.56
N ASN A 1007 -10.19 -4.55 33.92
CA ASN A 1007 -10.41 -5.70 33.04
C ASN A 1007 -11.18 -5.32 31.77
N THR A 1008 -12.10 -4.34 31.84
CA THR A 1008 -12.91 -3.86 30.70
C THR A 1008 -12.14 -2.92 29.76
N TYR A 1009 -11.23 -2.11 30.29
CA TYR A 1009 -10.57 -1.03 29.53
C TYR A 1009 -9.11 -1.32 29.15
N VAL A 1010 -8.39 -2.07 29.99
CA VAL A 1010 -7.00 -2.50 29.79
C VAL A 1010 -6.93 -3.97 29.36
N GLY A 1011 -7.55 -4.87 30.13
CA GLY A 1011 -7.58 -6.31 29.90
C GLY A 1011 -7.15 -7.15 31.11
N GLU A 1012 -7.63 -8.40 31.19
CA GLU A 1012 -7.40 -9.30 32.35
C GLU A 1012 -5.99 -9.87 32.43
N ASP A 1013 -5.22 -9.85 31.33
CA ASP A 1013 -3.86 -10.38 31.21
C ASP A 1013 -2.77 -9.33 31.47
N ILE A 1014 -3.15 -8.15 31.97
CA ILE A 1014 -2.25 -7.04 32.33
C ILE A 1014 -2.47 -6.71 33.80
N ASP A 1015 -1.41 -6.80 34.61
CA ASP A 1015 -1.45 -6.56 36.06
C ASP A 1015 -2.04 -5.19 36.41
N TYR A 1016 -2.94 -5.16 37.39
CA TYR A 1016 -3.58 -3.93 37.88
C TYR A 1016 -2.58 -2.99 38.55
N ILE A 1017 -2.58 -1.72 38.14
CA ILE A 1017 -1.75 -0.64 38.69
C ILE A 1017 -2.64 0.54 39.09
N GLU A 1018 -2.32 1.21 40.20
CA GLU A 1018 -2.97 2.48 40.58
C GLU A 1018 -2.57 3.61 39.62
N THR A 1019 -3.48 4.02 38.74
CA THR A 1019 -3.30 5.12 37.78
C THR A 1019 -2.87 6.43 38.45
N CYS A 1020 -3.57 6.82 39.51
CA CYS A 1020 -3.18 7.91 40.40
C CYS A 1020 -2.75 7.30 41.74
N GLY A 1021 -1.44 7.13 41.93
CA GLY A 1021 -0.89 6.54 43.16
C GLY A 1021 -1.26 7.34 44.42
N VAL A 1022 -1.47 6.63 45.54
CA VAL A 1022 -1.85 7.21 46.85
C VAL A 1022 -1.13 8.54 47.14
N ARG A 1023 -1.90 9.62 47.37
CA ARG A 1023 -1.43 10.99 47.63
C ARG A 1023 -0.23 11.05 48.60
N ARG A 1024 0.98 11.09 48.03
CA ARG A 1024 2.25 11.30 48.74
C ARG A 1024 2.87 12.60 48.24
N GLY A 1025 2.89 13.61 49.09
CA GLY A 1025 3.51 14.88 48.75
C GLY A 1025 5.02 14.77 48.56
N ILE A 1026 5.52 15.37 47.48
CA ILE A 1026 6.89 15.86 47.30
C ILE A 1026 8.00 14.82 47.56
N GLY A 1027 8.39 14.04 46.54
CA GLY A 1027 9.53 13.12 46.66
C GLY A 1027 9.95 12.42 45.36
N ILE A 1028 10.94 13.00 44.66
CA ILE A 1028 11.56 12.49 43.43
C ILE A 1028 12.05 11.03 43.57
N ARG A 1029 11.77 10.18 42.56
CA ARG A 1029 12.74 9.16 42.06
C ARG A 1029 12.35 8.62 40.67
N ARG A 1030 13.15 8.97 39.65
CA ARG A 1030 13.32 8.12 38.45
C ARG A 1030 14.33 7.02 38.78
N GLN A 1031 13.97 5.77 38.48
CA GLN A 1031 14.86 4.61 38.34
C GLN A 1031 14.18 3.66 37.33
N GLN A 1032 14.88 2.97 36.44
CA GLN A 1032 16.22 3.20 35.87
C GLN A 1032 16.31 2.40 34.57
#